data_AF-A0A095ZKL9-F1
#
_entry.id   AF-A0A095ZKL9-F1
#
_cell.length_a   1.000
_cell.length_b   1.000
_cell.length_c   1.000
_cell.angle_alpha   90.00
_cell.angle_beta   90.00
_cell.angle_gamma   90.00
#
_symmetry.space_group_name_H-M   'P 1'
#
loop_
_entity.id
_entity.type
_entity.pdbx_description
1 polymer ?
#
loop_
_entity_poly.entity_id
_entity_poly.type
_entity_poly.pdbx_seq_one_letter_code
_entity_poly.pdbx_strand_id
1 'polypeptide(L)'
;MKKITRTTKKYVESCALAIAFTLLPTACADDIANNKSAGSDAMRITFNIQDATRTADEALAKSMASRATHLQMQGLKPSDITVRTFDALCSDGSDVTIMEETTPGLPAETEEAQIVSRGTHVSVTNGSLSNQFKATAFFGAKPGYLSMDTKFKDQAFNGNGSPLDGSLIWKGSQPCGQFFAYGPYIPYLEDNFPDTKLPSLQQDEDGNKKIEFKVCNNVMHQSDLVTATSDVVTLSQENKNEDKCPPIKLKFMHPLTALRFKIGQDVLGNGKNEPIRSVTISGVKAKGTYVLPEESGKFGTWENVGGDNATFTLLNMNGFKAVNNVCVVGTEARTDANTMFMIPQKGKITISVLVGTKTIRKTLPIDWSPGTTKTYSFYRKTGKNDYHLTVDGGDVLSYDINQQPKTANVPINITSYKTGGAPLAWSVDGYEVSNDNGHTWTKMSRSEADKIIKLSKESGNGSPTTNGEKVTATVHWDVVDKLADRNKKLQTNSWHGSSLSPFNLATQNCGYDVISGKGTTANCYIVSAPGTYAIPLIYGNAIKKGAYNTIAYNSGQKCYKDYQGHEISNPYIIGGEKAKIIWQDNDIVSKNLEIKENNLVFTVTPDKIRNGNAVVAVTDKKGVVMWSWHLWFTIRDEALKTTTLERGDDKVNVVASEPLGLAYVKWLQSENSDGTERTGDRRIRIKFKQNVAQGQNATVVIIQEPFHRKEINTTSYQFGRKDPMPSIQVDGFDIRPAGTEGERIQDLIQNPGTFYYGQHLYSEFNNGEPYWLWATYKDLHNINDEKNTVKTIYDPCPAGFKVMPKAYIPIFTNEKGNSYTKGNWDAGRWMRQGQKNVYLLFAPASRDGLTGNVEDAGKRGYYWAARVNRDGNLSGITFSKYSPAATSNATATVIGNKFPFNSGCGILPVQE
;
A
#
# COMPACT_ATOMS: atom_id res chain seq x y z
N MET A 1 -35.71 32.12 48.00
CA MET A 1 -35.35 33.18 47.03
C MET A 1 -35.71 32.70 45.62
N LYS A 2 -36.95 32.97 45.21
CA LYS A 2 -37.35 33.88 44.11
C LYS A 2 -36.76 33.52 42.72
N LYS A 3 -37.61 32.86 41.92
CA LYS A 3 -37.62 32.87 40.44
C LYS A 3 -37.57 34.32 39.94
N ILE A 4 -36.66 34.63 39.02
CA ILE A 4 -36.80 35.79 38.11
C ILE A 4 -36.36 35.37 36.70
N THR A 5 -37.35 35.31 35.83
CA THR A 5 -37.29 35.26 34.36
C THR A 5 -36.66 36.55 33.83
N ARG A 6 -35.67 36.47 32.92
CA ARG A 6 -35.23 37.63 32.12
C ARG A 6 -35.17 37.27 30.64
N THR A 7 -35.81 38.13 29.87
CA THR A 7 -36.28 38.00 28.50
C THR A 7 -35.19 38.30 27.46
N THR A 8 -35.14 37.45 26.45
CA THR A 8 -34.20 37.39 25.31
C THR A 8 -34.43 38.51 24.29
N LYS A 9 -34.25 39.79 24.66
CA LYS A 9 -34.48 40.91 23.72
C LYS A 9 -33.37 41.96 23.62
N LYS A 10 -32.20 41.75 24.24
CA LYS A 10 -31.05 42.68 24.16
C LYS A 10 -29.74 42.09 23.62
N TYR A 11 -29.73 40.82 23.21
CA TYR A 11 -28.60 40.22 22.47
C TYR A 11 -28.78 40.23 20.95
N VAL A 12 -29.94 40.70 20.45
CA VAL A 12 -30.29 40.70 19.02
C VAL A 12 -29.83 41.98 18.31
N GLU A 13 -29.67 43.11 19.02
CA GLU A 13 -29.33 44.39 18.39
C GLU A 13 -27.81 44.64 18.29
N SER A 14 -26.98 44.01 19.15
CA SER A 14 -25.51 44.14 19.07
C SER A 14 -24.85 43.18 18.07
N CYS A 15 -25.56 42.15 17.59
CA CYS A 15 -25.09 41.29 16.50
C CYS A 15 -25.52 41.79 15.11
N ALA A 16 -26.50 42.70 15.03
CA ALA A 16 -26.98 43.24 13.76
C ALA A 16 -26.05 44.31 13.16
N LEU A 17 -25.24 44.99 13.98
CA LEU A 17 -24.34 46.05 13.51
C LEU A 17 -22.91 45.57 13.17
N ALA A 18 -22.54 44.33 13.53
CA ALA A 18 -21.29 43.69 13.11
C ALA A 18 -21.42 42.87 11.80
N ILE A 19 -22.65 42.70 11.29
CA ILE A 19 -22.94 41.99 10.03
C ILE A 19 -23.00 42.96 8.82
N ALA A 20 -22.96 44.29 9.06
CA ALA A 20 -23.06 45.29 8.00
C ALA A 20 -21.72 45.75 7.40
N PHE A 21 -20.57 45.21 7.82
CA PHE A 21 -19.23 45.63 7.34
C PHE A 21 -18.37 44.51 6.72
N THR A 22 -18.96 43.36 6.37
CA THR A 22 -18.28 42.31 5.58
C THR A 22 -18.95 42.00 4.24
N LEU A 23 -19.91 42.82 3.79
CA LEU A 23 -20.40 42.84 2.42
C LEU A 23 -19.44 43.64 1.51
N LEU A 24 -18.22 43.12 1.38
CA LEU A 24 -17.47 43.27 0.13
C LEU A 24 -17.68 41.95 -0.61
N PRO A 25 -18.12 41.95 -1.89
CA PRO A 25 -18.12 40.74 -2.69
C PRO A 25 -16.67 40.34 -2.94
N THR A 26 -16.08 39.55 -2.04
CA THR A 26 -14.96 38.70 -2.42
C THR A 26 -15.54 37.70 -3.41
N ALA A 27 -15.35 37.98 -4.70
CA ALA A 27 -15.46 36.98 -5.73
C ALA A 27 -14.69 35.74 -5.27
N CYS A 28 -15.41 34.68 -4.90
CA CYS A 28 -14.83 33.35 -4.85
C CYS A 28 -14.45 33.00 -6.29
N ALA A 29 -13.24 33.39 -6.67
CA ALA A 29 -12.56 32.80 -7.81
C ALA A 29 -12.20 31.37 -7.41
N ASP A 30 -13.10 30.42 -7.69
CA ASP A 30 -12.75 29.01 -7.83
C ASP A 30 -11.96 28.88 -9.15
N ASP A 31 -10.73 29.41 -9.17
CA ASP A 31 -9.74 29.11 -10.19
C ASP A 31 -9.11 27.78 -9.82
N ILE A 32 -9.69 26.69 -10.33
CA ILE A 32 -8.93 25.43 -10.46
C ILE A 32 -7.88 25.70 -11.53
N ALA A 33 -6.64 25.93 -11.08
CA ALA A 33 -5.49 26.08 -11.95
C ALA A 33 -5.27 24.79 -12.75
N ASN A 34 -5.77 24.75 -13.99
CA ASN A 34 -5.32 23.77 -14.96
C ASN A 34 -3.83 24.02 -15.24
N ASN A 35 -3.02 22.98 -15.04
CA ASN A 35 -1.57 23.02 -15.22
C ASN A 35 -1.21 23.59 -16.60
N LYS A 36 -0.28 24.56 -16.57
CA LYS A 36 0.26 25.27 -17.72
C LYS A 36 0.84 24.29 -18.75
N SER A 37 0.38 24.40 -20.00
CA SER A 37 1.22 24.17 -21.17
C SER A 37 1.38 25.50 -21.89
N ALA A 38 2.63 25.93 -22.06
CA ALA A 38 2.98 27.14 -22.78
C ALA A 38 3.00 26.81 -24.28
N GLY A 39 2.01 27.30 -25.02
CA GLY A 39 1.91 27.26 -26.47
C GLY A 39 0.62 27.96 -26.92
N SER A 40 0.70 28.82 -27.93
CA SER A 40 -0.35 29.76 -28.37
C SER A 40 -1.75 29.12 -28.62
N ASP A 41 -2.70 29.36 -27.71
CA ASP A 41 -4.13 28.97 -27.80
C ASP A 41 -5.03 30.17 -28.13
N ALA A 42 -4.66 30.97 -29.15
CA ALA A 42 -5.45 32.13 -29.54
C ALA A 42 -6.87 31.71 -29.98
N MET A 43 -7.90 32.12 -29.21
CA MET A 43 -9.34 31.93 -29.44
C MET A 43 -9.91 30.50 -29.52
N ARG A 44 -9.21 29.46 -29.06
CA ARG A 44 -9.77 28.10 -28.98
C ARG A 44 -10.90 28.02 -27.95
N ILE A 45 -11.99 27.32 -28.31
CA ILE A 45 -13.15 27.13 -27.43
C ILE A 45 -12.89 25.94 -26.49
N THR A 46 -12.86 26.22 -25.18
CA THR A 46 -12.76 25.22 -24.11
C THR A 46 -13.82 25.47 -23.05
N PHE A 47 -14.31 24.42 -22.40
CA PHE A 47 -15.37 24.51 -21.40
C PHE A 47 -14.87 24.29 -19.97
N ASN A 48 -15.37 25.10 -19.04
CA ASN A 48 -15.23 24.89 -17.61
C ASN A 48 -16.38 24.02 -17.12
N ILE A 49 -16.08 22.78 -16.72
CA ILE A 49 -17.10 21.78 -16.39
C ILE A 49 -17.47 21.86 -14.90
N GLN A 50 -18.77 21.91 -14.63
CA GLN A 50 -19.34 21.89 -13.28
C GLN A 50 -20.48 20.86 -13.19
N ASP A 51 -20.69 20.30 -11.99
CA ASP A 51 -21.83 19.44 -11.67
C ASP A 51 -22.69 20.10 -10.57
N ALA A 52 -23.98 20.21 -10.84
CA ALA A 52 -24.95 20.79 -9.92
C ALA A 52 -25.03 20.08 -8.57
N THR A 53 -24.88 18.75 -8.55
CA THR A 53 -25.02 17.91 -7.36
C THR A 53 -23.83 18.12 -6.43
N ARG A 54 -22.61 17.97 -6.95
CA ARG A 54 -21.38 18.21 -6.20
C ARG A 54 -21.25 19.64 -5.68
N THR A 55 -21.56 20.65 -6.50
CA THR A 55 -21.55 22.05 -6.05
C THR A 55 -22.53 22.29 -4.89
N ALA A 56 -23.69 21.62 -4.91
CA ALA A 56 -24.66 21.70 -3.81
C ALA A 56 -24.18 20.98 -2.54
N ASP A 57 -23.51 19.83 -2.66
CA ASP A 57 -22.92 19.08 -1.54
C ASP A 57 -21.77 19.85 -0.87
N GLU A 58 -20.88 20.46 -1.66
CA GLU A 58 -19.78 21.30 -1.15
C GLU A 58 -20.30 22.54 -0.42
N ALA A 59 -21.37 23.18 -0.93
CA ALA A 59 -22.02 24.31 -0.27
C ALA A 59 -22.70 23.90 1.05
N LEU A 60 -23.29 22.71 1.12
CA LEU A 60 -23.88 22.14 2.34
C LEU A 60 -22.80 21.79 3.37
N ALA A 61 -21.70 21.18 2.94
CA ALA A 61 -20.58 20.81 3.81
C ALA A 61 -19.90 22.04 4.45
N LYS A 62 -19.89 23.18 3.75
CA LYS A 62 -19.44 24.48 4.28
C LYS A 62 -20.48 25.20 5.15
N SER A 63 -21.61 24.56 5.49
CA SER A 63 -22.73 25.09 6.29
C SER A 63 -23.45 26.32 5.71
N MET A 64 -23.26 26.62 4.43
CA MET A 64 -23.76 27.84 3.80
C MET A 64 -25.20 27.73 3.26
N ALA A 65 -25.84 26.55 3.31
CA ALA A 65 -27.14 26.32 2.68
C ALA A 65 -28.10 25.48 3.55
N SER A 66 -29.39 25.85 3.55
CA SER A 66 -30.47 25.02 4.12
C SER A 66 -30.74 23.79 3.24
N ARG A 67 -31.38 22.74 3.75
CA ARG A 67 -31.79 21.57 2.95
C ARG A 67 -32.63 21.95 1.72
N ALA A 68 -33.48 22.98 1.83
CA ALA A 68 -34.26 23.48 0.72
C ALA A 68 -33.40 24.19 -0.34
N THR A 69 -32.42 25.00 0.10
CA THR A 69 -31.44 25.66 -0.77
C THR A 69 -30.56 24.65 -1.50
N HIS A 70 -30.13 23.60 -0.80
CA HIS A 70 -29.35 22.50 -1.37
C HIS A 70 -30.10 21.76 -2.49
N LEU A 71 -31.40 21.46 -2.29
CA LEU A 71 -32.24 20.88 -3.35
C LEU A 71 -32.43 21.85 -4.53
N GLN A 72 -32.63 23.14 -4.25
CA GLN A 72 -32.83 24.14 -5.29
C GLN A 72 -31.58 24.31 -6.18
N MET A 73 -30.37 24.19 -5.62
CA MET A 73 -29.11 24.23 -6.39
C MET A 73 -28.99 23.08 -7.41
N GLN A 74 -29.72 21.99 -7.17
CA GLN A 74 -29.85 20.81 -8.04
C GLN A 74 -31.10 20.88 -8.93
N GLY A 75 -31.87 21.97 -8.89
CA GLY A 75 -33.12 22.11 -9.65
C GLY A 75 -34.31 21.34 -9.06
N LEU A 76 -34.23 20.90 -7.80
CA LEU A 76 -35.25 20.09 -7.12
C LEU A 76 -36.00 20.89 -6.04
N LYS A 77 -37.20 20.42 -5.68
CA LYS A 77 -38.00 20.94 -4.55
C LYS A 77 -38.22 19.86 -3.48
N PRO A 78 -38.47 20.24 -2.21
CA PRO A 78 -38.70 19.26 -1.14
C PRO A 78 -39.79 18.23 -1.42
N SER A 79 -40.83 18.59 -2.18
CA SER A 79 -41.91 17.67 -2.56
C SER A 79 -41.47 16.55 -3.50
N ASP A 80 -40.30 16.67 -4.15
CA ASP A 80 -39.78 15.63 -5.04
C ASP A 80 -39.12 14.49 -4.24
N ILE A 81 -38.78 14.74 -2.97
CA ILE A 81 -38.17 13.78 -2.06
C ILE A 81 -39.27 13.09 -1.23
N THR A 82 -39.59 11.86 -1.61
CA THR A 82 -40.75 11.13 -1.05
C THR A 82 -40.35 9.74 -0.55
N VAL A 83 -41.05 9.26 0.47
CA VAL A 83 -40.98 7.87 0.94
C VAL A 83 -42.40 7.31 0.96
N ARG A 84 -42.62 6.17 0.30
CA ARG A 84 -43.93 5.52 0.15
C ARG A 84 -43.79 4.02 0.36
N THR A 85 -44.84 3.36 0.84
CA THR A 85 -44.86 1.90 1.05
C THR A 85 -46.02 1.26 0.30
N PHE A 86 -45.78 0.09 -0.29
CA PHE A 86 -46.76 -0.72 -1.01
C PHE A 86 -46.69 -2.17 -0.54
N ASP A 87 -47.85 -2.81 -0.43
CA ASP A 87 -47.92 -4.23 -0.10
C ASP A 87 -47.91 -5.09 -1.37
N ALA A 88 -47.11 -6.14 -1.37
CA ALA A 88 -46.95 -7.12 -2.43
C ALA A 88 -47.05 -8.54 -1.86
N LEU A 89 -47.33 -9.51 -2.74
CA LEU A 89 -47.37 -10.93 -2.40
C LEU A 89 -46.26 -11.65 -3.16
N CYS A 90 -45.55 -12.52 -2.46
CA CYS A 90 -44.69 -13.51 -3.08
C CYS A 90 -45.53 -14.70 -3.57
N SER A 91 -45.08 -15.38 -4.62
CA SER A 91 -45.76 -16.56 -5.17
C SER A 91 -45.87 -17.74 -4.19
N ASP A 92 -45.15 -17.71 -3.07
CA ASP A 92 -45.26 -18.68 -1.97
C ASP A 92 -46.30 -18.29 -0.90
N GLY A 93 -47.06 -17.22 -1.12
CA GLY A 93 -48.10 -16.72 -0.21
C GLY A 93 -47.60 -15.81 0.90
N SER A 94 -46.30 -15.51 0.97
CA SER A 94 -45.76 -14.58 1.98
C SER A 94 -45.96 -13.11 1.59
N ASP A 95 -46.30 -12.29 2.58
CA ASP A 95 -46.45 -10.84 2.44
C ASP A 95 -45.08 -10.15 2.32
N VAL A 96 -44.97 -9.22 1.38
CA VAL A 96 -43.77 -8.41 1.13
C VAL A 96 -44.16 -6.93 1.13
N THR A 97 -43.40 -6.08 1.80
CA THR A 97 -43.51 -4.62 1.70
C THR A 97 -42.47 -4.11 0.72
N ILE A 98 -42.90 -3.24 -0.20
CA ILE A 98 -42.04 -2.47 -1.09
C ILE A 98 -42.02 -1.03 -0.58
N MET A 99 -40.87 -0.56 -0.11
CA MET A 99 -40.64 0.84 0.22
C MET A 99 -39.99 1.53 -0.97
N GLU A 100 -40.66 2.54 -1.52
CA GLU A 100 -40.11 3.43 -2.53
C GLU A 100 -39.58 4.69 -1.84
N GLU A 101 -38.32 5.00 -2.04
CA GLU A 101 -37.71 6.25 -1.60
C GLU A 101 -37.18 7.02 -2.80
N THR A 102 -37.33 8.35 -2.80
CA THR A 102 -36.76 9.26 -3.80
C THR A 102 -35.70 10.13 -3.14
N THR A 103 -34.47 10.08 -3.63
CA THR A 103 -33.35 10.93 -3.19
C THR A 103 -32.91 11.87 -4.33
N PRO A 104 -32.35 13.04 -4.00
CA PRO A 104 -31.80 13.94 -5.01
C PRO A 104 -30.51 13.36 -5.60
N GLY A 105 -30.29 13.61 -6.88
CA GLY A 105 -29.09 13.18 -7.60
C GLY A 105 -28.92 11.66 -7.66
N LEU A 106 -27.70 11.25 -7.98
CA LEU A 106 -27.25 9.87 -7.86
C LEU A 106 -26.71 9.62 -6.45
N PRO A 107 -26.76 8.38 -5.93
CA PRO A 107 -26.28 8.09 -4.59
C PRO A 107 -24.83 8.53 -4.40
N ALA A 108 -24.47 9.00 -3.21
CA ALA A 108 -23.09 9.32 -2.85
C ALA A 108 -22.25 8.03 -2.81
N GLU A 109 -21.74 7.63 -3.97
CA GLU A 109 -20.73 6.59 -4.10
C GLU A 109 -19.38 7.23 -3.76
N THR A 110 -18.71 6.70 -2.74
CA THR A 110 -17.34 7.09 -2.37
C THR A 110 -16.43 6.96 -3.59
N GLU A 111 -15.31 7.70 -3.64
CA GLU A 111 -14.41 7.75 -4.81
C GLU A 111 -13.94 6.36 -5.30
N GLU A 112 -13.95 5.33 -4.43
CA GLU A 112 -13.60 3.94 -4.81
C GLU A 112 -14.76 3.12 -5.41
N ALA A 113 -16.02 3.50 -5.14
CA ALA A 113 -17.19 2.86 -5.75
C ALA A 113 -17.42 3.31 -7.21
N GLN A 114 -16.72 4.35 -7.67
CA GLN A 114 -16.79 4.88 -9.05
C GLN A 114 -16.38 3.87 -10.13
N ILE A 115 -15.78 2.73 -9.76
CA ILE A 115 -15.39 1.68 -10.71
C ILE A 115 -16.51 0.63 -10.90
N VAL A 116 -17.60 0.66 -10.12
CA VAL A 116 -18.48 -0.51 -9.93
C VAL A 116 -19.97 -0.31 -10.27
N SER A 117 -20.46 0.89 -10.60
CA SER A 117 -21.83 1.06 -11.14
C SER A 117 -21.85 0.92 -12.68
N ARG A 118 -22.62 -0.04 -13.21
CA ARG A 118 -22.74 -0.34 -14.66
C ARG A 118 -24.05 0.11 -15.28
N GLY A 119 -23.92 0.59 -16.52
CA GLY A 119 -24.62 1.72 -17.13
C GLY A 119 -23.60 2.87 -17.22
N THR A 120 -23.45 3.59 -18.35
CA THR A 120 -22.42 4.64 -18.42
C THR A 120 -22.84 5.83 -17.58
N HIS A 121 -22.46 5.77 -16.29
CA HIS A 121 -22.62 6.83 -15.33
C HIS A 121 -21.69 7.99 -15.67
N VAL A 122 -22.20 9.20 -15.50
CA VAL A 122 -21.45 10.42 -15.78
C VAL A 122 -21.26 11.20 -14.49
N SER A 123 -20.01 11.35 -14.04
CA SER A 123 -19.66 12.15 -12.87
C SER A 123 -18.74 13.30 -13.26
N VAL A 124 -18.66 14.33 -12.42
CA VAL A 124 -17.66 15.40 -12.55
C VAL A 124 -16.68 15.33 -11.38
N THR A 125 -15.42 15.07 -11.67
CA THR A 125 -14.33 15.04 -10.69
C THR A 125 -13.26 16.03 -11.10
N ASN A 126 -12.87 16.92 -10.19
CA ASN A 126 -11.85 17.95 -10.42
C ASN A 126 -12.07 18.78 -11.69
N GLY A 127 -13.33 19.17 -11.97
CA GLY A 127 -13.67 19.98 -13.15
C GLY A 127 -13.60 19.23 -14.49
N SER A 128 -13.65 17.88 -14.48
CA SER A 128 -13.75 17.04 -15.68
C SER A 128 -14.93 16.09 -15.59
N LEU A 129 -15.71 16.00 -16.65
CA LEU A 129 -16.71 14.95 -16.87
C LEU A 129 -16.00 13.60 -17.03
N SER A 130 -16.59 12.50 -16.54
CA SER A 130 -16.00 11.15 -16.61
C SER A 130 -15.91 10.59 -18.03
N ASN A 131 -16.69 11.14 -18.97
CA ASN A 131 -16.75 10.73 -20.37
C ASN A 131 -16.68 11.93 -21.32
N GLN A 132 -16.45 11.66 -22.60
CA GLN A 132 -16.57 12.66 -23.66
C GLN A 132 -18.04 13.12 -23.79
N PHE A 133 -18.27 14.29 -24.38
CA PHE A 133 -19.60 14.81 -24.66
C PHE A 133 -19.63 15.52 -26.02
N LYS A 134 -20.83 15.78 -26.54
CA LYS A 134 -21.03 16.59 -27.74
C LYS A 134 -21.54 17.98 -27.34
N ALA A 135 -21.19 19.01 -28.11
CA ALA A 135 -21.70 20.35 -27.92
C ALA A 135 -22.03 21.01 -29.26
N THR A 136 -23.09 21.83 -29.26
CA THR A 136 -23.53 22.65 -30.39
C THR A 136 -23.53 24.12 -29.99
N ALA A 137 -22.93 24.98 -30.82
CA ALA A 137 -22.85 26.41 -30.57
C ALA A 137 -23.86 27.19 -31.40
N PHE A 138 -24.37 28.27 -30.81
CA PHE A 138 -25.20 29.27 -31.46
C PHE A 138 -24.49 30.61 -31.34
N PHE A 139 -24.15 31.23 -32.47
CA PHE A 139 -23.41 32.49 -32.53
C PHE A 139 -24.24 33.62 -33.13
N GLY A 140 -23.94 34.86 -32.73
CA GLY A 140 -24.61 36.03 -33.26
C GLY A 140 -23.90 37.35 -32.97
N ALA A 141 -24.38 38.41 -33.63
CA ALA A 141 -23.88 39.76 -33.43
C ALA A 141 -24.34 40.38 -32.10
N LYS A 142 -25.48 39.91 -31.56
CA LYS A 142 -26.11 40.41 -30.33
C LYS A 142 -26.67 39.23 -29.52
N PRO A 143 -26.75 39.30 -28.17
CA PRO A 143 -27.17 38.18 -27.33
C PRO A 143 -28.55 37.58 -27.65
N GLY A 144 -29.50 38.37 -28.15
CA GLY A 144 -30.86 37.91 -28.49
C GLY A 144 -31.06 37.43 -29.92
N TYR A 145 -30.01 37.39 -30.76
CA TYR A 145 -30.08 37.00 -32.17
C TYR A 145 -28.96 36.01 -32.49
N LEU A 146 -29.05 34.81 -31.93
CA LEU A 146 -28.09 33.73 -32.14
C LEU A 146 -28.63 32.73 -33.17
N SER A 147 -27.75 32.15 -33.98
CA SER A 147 -28.10 31.11 -34.95
C SER A 147 -27.12 29.94 -34.84
N MET A 148 -27.61 28.73 -35.10
CA MET A 148 -26.82 27.50 -34.99
C MET A 148 -25.61 27.57 -35.94
N ASP A 149 -24.43 27.28 -35.41
CA ASP A 149 -23.23 27.13 -36.23
C ASP A 149 -23.14 25.71 -36.77
N THR A 150 -23.25 25.55 -38.09
CA THR A 150 -23.23 24.24 -38.73
C THR A 150 -21.89 23.51 -38.59
N LYS A 151 -20.77 24.23 -38.41
CA LYS A 151 -19.46 23.63 -38.17
C LYS A 151 -19.29 23.19 -36.72
N PHE A 152 -19.92 23.90 -35.78
CA PHE A 152 -19.90 23.54 -34.37
C PHE A 152 -21.01 22.55 -33.98
N LYS A 153 -21.89 22.15 -34.92
CA LYS A 153 -22.97 21.21 -34.60
C LYS A 153 -22.43 19.84 -34.18
N ASP A 154 -22.85 19.38 -33.00
CA ASP A 154 -22.58 18.07 -32.40
C ASP A 154 -21.08 17.73 -32.30
N GLN A 155 -20.23 18.74 -32.10
CA GLN A 155 -18.79 18.57 -31.99
C GLN A 155 -18.40 17.89 -30.68
N ALA A 156 -17.43 16.97 -30.73
CA ALA A 156 -17.03 16.17 -29.58
C ALA A 156 -15.94 16.85 -28.74
N PHE A 157 -16.06 16.74 -27.41
CA PHE A 157 -15.14 17.27 -26.42
C PHE A 157 -14.67 16.17 -25.46
N ASN A 158 -13.42 16.27 -25.01
CA ASN A 158 -12.92 15.50 -23.88
C ASN A 158 -13.65 15.90 -22.60
N GLY A 159 -13.63 15.01 -21.60
CA GLY A 159 -14.28 15.27 -20.32
C GLY A 159 -13.80 16.53 -19.61
N ASN A 160 -12.55 16.94 -19.81
CA ASN A 160 -11.97 18.18 -19.26
C ASN A 160 -12.40 19.46 -20.02
N GLY A 161 -13.30 19.35 -21.00
CA GLY A 161 -13.80 20.48 -21.79
C GLY A 161 -12.89 20.92 -22.93
N SER A 162 -11.80 20.20 -23.22
CA SER A 162 -10.98 20.46 -24.43
C SER A 162 -11.61 19.82 -25.67
N PRO A 163 -11.57 20.49 -26.84
CA PRO A 163 -12.14 19.91 -28.07
C PRO A 163 -11.29 18.72 -28.55
N LEU A 164 -11.94 17.69 -29.09
CA LEU A 164 -11.26 16.58 -29.78
C LEU A 164 -10.70 17.02 -31.14
N ASP A 165 -11.37 17.96 -31.80
CA ASP A 165 -10.90 18.65 -33.00
C ASP A 165 -10.36 20.04 -32.64
N GLY A 166 -9.04 20.22 -32.73
CA GLY A 166 -8.34 21.45 -32.36
C GLY A 166 -8.60 22.68 -33.25
N SER A 167 -9.50 22.58 -34.24
CA SER A 167 -9.86 23.66 -35.18
C SER A 167 -11.03 24.55 -34.74
N LEU A 168 -11.63 24.28 -33.58
CA LEU A 168 -12.80 25.00 -33.07
C LEU A 168 -12.42 26.34 -32.42
N ILE A 169 -12.50 27.42 -33.21
CA ILE A 169 -12.11 28.79 -32.84
C ILE A 169 -13.34 29.70 -32.78
N TRP A 170 -13.40 30.60 -31.79
CA TRP A 170 -14.46 31.61 -31.69
C TRP A 170 -14.37 32.64 -32.83
N LYS A 171 -15.47 32.85 -33.58
CA LYS A 171 -15.53 33.83 -34.67
C LYS A 171 -15.70 35.25 -34.13
N GLY A 172 -14.68 36.09 -34.20
CA GLY A 172 -14.74 37.48 -33.70
C GLY A 172 -15.83 38.37 -34.33
N SER A 173 -16.31 38.05 -35.54
CA SER A 173 -17.44 38.74 -36.20
C SER A 173 -18.80 38.45 -35.55
N GLN A 174 -18.88 37.40 -34.73
CA GLN A 174 -20.07 37.03 -33.95
C GLN A 174 -19.67 36.97 -32.46
N PRO A 175 -19.64 38.13 -31.77
CA PRO A 175 -19.11 38.21 -30.42
C PRO A 175 -19.97 37.51 -29.36
N CYS A 176 -21.22 37.16 -29.64
CA CYS A 176 -22.11 36.51 -28.67
C CYS A 176 -22.26 35.03 -29.02
N GLY A 177 -22.18 34.14 -28.02
CA GLY A 177 -22.28 32.70 -28.19
C GLY A 177 -23.00 32.01 -27.04
N GLN A 178 -23.80 31.00 -27.35
CA GLN A 178 -24.45 30.11 -26.38
C GLN A 178 -24.24 28.66 -26.80
N PHE A 179 -23.99 27.78 -25.83
CA PHE A 179 -23.57 26.41 -26.07
C PHE A 179 -24.52 25.43 -25.39
N PHE A 180 -24.91 24.40 -26.13
CA PHE A 180 -25.76 23.32 -25.67
C PHE A 180 -24.95 22.02 -25.76
N ALA A 181 -24.64 21.44 -24.60
CA ALA A 181 -23.84 20.24 -24.49
C ALA A 181 -24.67 19.06 -23.98
N TYR A 182 -24.33 17.86 -24.44
CA TYR A 182 -25.02 16.64 -24.06
C TYR A 182 -24.12 15.41 -24.20
N GLY A 183 -24.34 14.39 -23.36
CA GLY A 183 -23.49 13.21 -23.27
C GLY A 183 -24.15 12.06 -22.51
N PRO A 184 -23.42 10.96 -22.25
CA PRO A 184 -22.03 10.73 -22.62
C PRO A 184 -21.87 10.34 -24.09
N TYR A 185 -20.80 10.81 -24.73
CA TYR A 185 -20.35 10.32 -26.03
C TYR A 185 -19.32 9.22 -25.84
N ILE A 186 -19.63 8.01 -26.30
CA ILE A 186 -18.76 6.83 -26.14
C ILE A 186 -18.65 6.14 -27.49
N PRO A 187 -17.61 6.43 -28.29
CA PRO A 187 -17.48 5.92 -29.65
C PRO A 187 -17.68 4.41 -29.75
N TYR A 188 -17.05 3.65 -28.85
CA TYR A 188 -17.18 2.19 -28.81
C TYR A 188 -18.63 1.72 -28.66
N LEU A 189 -19.44 2.36 -27.81
CA LEU A 189 -20.83 1.95 -27.63
C LEU A 189 -21.69 2.35 -28.84
N GLU A 190 -21.53 3.58 -29.35
CA GLU A 190 -22.27 4.03 -30.53
C GLU A 190 -22.01 3.13 -31.76
N ASP A 191 -20.76 2.69 -31.95
CA ASP A 191 -20.34 1.88 -33.10
C ASP A 191 -20.82 0.43 -33.01
N ASN A 192 -20.93 -0.13 -31.80
CA ASN A 192 -21.26 -1.55 -31.59
C ASN A 192 -22.71 -1.79 -31.16
N PHE A 193 -23.39 -0.78 -30.62
CA PHE A 193 -24.74 -0.89 -30.08
C PHE A 193 -25.59 0.30 -30.55
N PRO A 194 -26.33 0.18 -31.66
CA PRO A 194 -27.08 1.30 -32.27
C PRO A 194 -28.07 2.00 -31.32
N ASP A 195 -28.65 1.25 -30.37
CA ASP A 195 -29.56 1.77 -29.34
C ASP A 195 -28.87 2.67 -28.29
N THR A 196 -27.54 2.81 -28.33
CA THR A 196 -26.75 3.68 -27.44
C THR A 196 -26.23 4.94 -28.14
N LYS A 197 -26.49 5.09 -29.43
CA LYS A 197 -26.05 6.25 -30.21
C LYS A 197 -26.60 7.54 -29.61
N LEU A 198 -25.72 8.48 -29.30
CA LEU A 198 -26.13 9.77 -28.75
C LEU A 198 -26.87 10.57 -29.83
N PRO A 199 -28.08 11.09 -29.54
CA PRO A 199 -28.89 11.78 -30.53
C PRO A 199 -28.24 13.09 -31.00
N SER A 200 -28.57 13.51 -32.22
CA SER A 200 -28.16 14.82 -32.74
C SER A 200 -29.06 15.92 -32.16
N LEU A 201 -28.50 17.08 -31.83
CA LEU A 201 -29.31 18.21 -31.39
C LEU A 201 -30.07 18.80 -32.58
N GLN A 202 -31.38 18.97 -32.40
CA GLN A 202 -32.28 19.58 -33.36
C GLN A 202 -32.78 20.92 -32.84
N GLN A 203 -33.14 21.82 -33.77
CA GLN A 203 -33.85 23.05 -33.47
C GLN A 203 -35.20 22.99 -34.20
N ASP A 204 -36.31 23.19 -33.49
CA ASP A 204 -37.64 23.26 -34.09
C ASP A 204 -37.97 24.67 -34.64
N GLU A 205 -39.14 24.82 -35.25
CA GLU A 205 -39.61 26.08 -35.85
C GLU A 205 -39.76 27.21 -34.82
N ASP A 206 -40.04 26.86 -33.56
CA ASP A 206 -40.14 27.79 -32.43
C ASP A 206 -38.77 28.12 -31.82
N GLY A 207 -37.70 27.52 -32.33
CA GLY A 207 -36.33 27.76 -31.91
C GLY A 207 -35.89 26.96 -30.68
N ASN A 208 -36.66 25.97 -30.21
CA ASN A 208 -36.34 25.10 -29.08
C ASN A 208 -35.29 24.04 -29.46
N LYS A 209 -34.41 23.71 -28.51
CA LYS A 209 -33.28 22.80 -28.74
C LYS A 209 -33.67 21.44 -28.20
N LYS A 210 -33.78 20.45 -29.07
CA LYS A 210 -34.41 19.16 -28.77
C LYS A 210 -33.45 18.00 -29.08
N ILE A 211 -33.50 16.97 -28.24
CA ILE A 211 -32.84 15.68 -28.48
C ILE A 211 -33.87 14.56 -28.34
N GLU A 212 -33.92 13.65 -29.32
CA GLU A 212 -34.75 12.45 -29.25
C GLU A 212 -34.00 11.34 -28.54
N PHE A 213 -34.51 10.87 -27.40
CA PHE A 213 -33.84 9.88 -26.59
C PHE A 213 -34.64 8.60 -26.48
N LYS A 214 -33.93 7.47 -26.57
CA LYS A 214 -34.47 6.13 -26.32
C LYS A 214 -33.60 5.47 -25.25
N VAL A 215 -34.24 4.96 -24.20
CA VAL A 215 -33.58 4.13 -23.20
C VAL A 215 -33.10 2.84 -23.86
N CYS A 216 -31.82 2.49 -23.70
CA CYS A 216 -31.26 1.26 -24.25
C CYS A 216 -31.97 0.03 -23.67
N ASN A 217 -32.38 -0.90 -24.54
CA ASN A 217 -33.07 -2.14 -24.16
C ASN A 217 -32.22 -3.03 -23.25
N ASN A 218 -30.90 -3.05 -23.46
CA ASN A 218 -29.97 -3.75 -22.58
C ASN A 218 -29.58 -2.82 -21.43
N VAL A 219 -29.99 -3.17 -20.21
CA VAL A 219 -29.69 -2.38 -19.00
C VAL A 219 -28.19 -2.18 -18.81
N MET A 220 -27.36 -3.14 -19.22
CA MET A 220 -25.89 -3.04 -19.13
C MET A 220 -25.31 -1.92 -19.99
N HIS A 221 -26.02 -1.48 -21.02
CA HIS A 221 -25.57 -0.46 -21.97
C HIS A 221 -26.41 0.83 -21.87
N GLN A 222 -27.31 0.93 -20.89
CA GLN A 222 -27.99 2.20 -20.61
C GLN A 222 -26.97 3.26 -20.25
N SER A 223 -27.19 4.48 -20.72
CA SER A 223 -26.32 5.62 -20.43
C SER A 223 -27.09 6.65 -19.64
N ASP A 224 -26.41 7.25 -18.67
CA ASP A 224 -26.92 8.38 -17.90
C ASP A 224 -26.84 9.63 -18.75
N LEU A 225 -27.91 9.95 -19.47
CA LEU A 225 -27.98 11.16 -20.27
C LEU A 225 -27.64 12.36 -19.37
N VAL A 226 -26.70 13.18 -19.80
CA VAL A 226 -26.39 14.46 -19.16
C VAL A 226 -26.50 15.58 -20.16
N THR A 227 -26.94 16.76 -19.72
CA THR A 227 -27.07 17.94 -20.58
C THR A 227 -26.62 19.19 -19.84
N ALA A 228 -26.07 20.17 -20.55
CA ALA A 228 -25.74 21.48 -20.02
C ALA A 228 -26.07 22.56 -21.05
N THR A 229 -26.55 23.70 -20.55
CA THR A 229 -26.68 24.94 -21.33
C THR A 229 -25.77 25.98 -20.71
N SER A 230 -24.98 26.69 -21.52
CA SER A 230 -24.22 27.85 -21.05
C SER A 230 -25.12 29.08 -20.98
N ASP A 231 -24.75 30.06 -20.16
CA ASP A 231 -25.25 31.42 -20.36
C ASP A 231 -24.80 31.97 -21.72
N VAL A 232 -25.41 33.06 -22.18
CA VAL A 232 -24.91 33.77 -23.37
C VAL A 232 -23.59 34.45 -23.01
N VAL A 233 -22.50 33.98 -23.59
CA VAL A 233 -21.16 34.51 -23.39
C VAL A 233 -20.85 35.54 -24.48
N THR A 234 -20.31 36.69 -24.10
CA THR A 234 -19.94 37.76 -25.03
C THR A 234 -18.43 37.99 -25.00
N LEU A 235 -17.78 38.03 -26.16
CA LEU A 235 -16.39 38.45 -26.32
C LEU A 235 -16.22 39.90 -25.90
N SER A 236 -15.61 40.12 -24.73
CA SER A 236 -15.22 41.46 -24.25
C SER A 236 -14.16 42.09 -25.15
N GLN A 237 -13.95 43.41 -25.03
CA GLN A 237 -12.88 44.08 -25.76
C GLN A 237 -11.48 43.60 -25.32
N GLU A 238 -11.31 43.27 -24.04
CA GLU A 238 -10.08 42.71 -23.48
C GLU A 238 -9.77 41.33 -24.07
N ASN A 239 -10.78 40.45 -24.13
CA ASN A 239 -10.69 39.14 -24.77
C ASN A 239 -10.25 39.23 -26.25
N LYS A 240 -10.76 40.23 -26.97
CA LYS A 240 -10.38 40.47 -28.37
C LYS A 240 -8.95 40.99 -28.51
N ASN A 241 -8.51 41.86 -27.60
CA ASN A 241 -7.16 42.43 -27.65
C ASN A 241 -6.09 41.40 -27.26
N GLU A 242 -6.43 40.43 -26.41
CA GLU A 242 -5.52 39.37 -25.97
C GLU A 242 -5.61 38.09 -26.80
N ASP A 243 -6.46 38.06 -27.84
CA ASP A 243 -6.79 36.86 -28.61
C ASP A 243 -7.25 35.67 -27.72
N LYS A 244 -8.00 35.94 -26.65
CA LYS A 244 -8.44 34.92 -25.67
C LYS A 244 -9.94 34.64 -25.70
N CYS A 245 -10.29 33.36 -25.68
CA CYS A 245 -11.67 32.91 -25.50
C CYS A 245 -12.15 33.20 -24.06
N PRO A 246 -13.37 33.73 -23.85
CA PRO A 246 -13.94 33.93 -22.53
C PRO A 246 -14.23 32.58 -21.85
N PRO A 247 -14.24 32.50 -20.52
CA PRO A 247 -14.55 31.26 -19.82
C PRO A 247 -16.01 30.86 -20.06
N ILE A 248 -16.23 29.72 -20.72
CA ILE A 248 -17.57 29.17 -20.97
C ILE A 248 -17.87 28.11 -19.91
N LYS A 249 -18.85 28.36 -19.06
CA LYS A 249 -19.24 27.44 -17.99
C LYS A 249 -20.35 26.50 -18.49
N LEU A 250 -20.14 25.19 -18.29
CA LEU A 250 -21.16 24.17 -18.52
C LEU A 250 -21.49 23.49 -17.20
N LYS A 251 -22.72 23.72 -16.73
CA LYS A 251 -23.26 23.06 -15.54
C LYS A 251 -24.12 21.88 -15.98
N PHE A 252 -23.57 20.67 -15.91
CA PHE A 252 -24.27 19.46 -16.31
C PHE A 252 -25.37 19.09 -15.32
N MET A 253 -26.47 18.61 -15.87
CA MET A 253 -27.68 18.15 -15.20
C MET A 253 -28.00 16.73 -15.70
N HIS A 254 -28.66 15.91 -14.87
CA HIS A 254 -29.10 14.56 -15.20
C HIS A 254 -30.60 14.55 -15.56
N PRO A 255 -31.01 14.52 -16.84
CA PRO A 255 -32.43 14.58 -17.21
C PRO A 255 -33.22 13.31 -16.89
N LEU A 256 -32.55 12.20 -16.56
CA LEU A 256 -33.19 10.91 -16.29
C LEU A 256 -33.50 10.71 -14.80
N THR A 257 -34.28 9.69 -14.51
CA THR A 257 -34.48 9.13 -13.16
C THR A 257 -33.71 7.82 -13.06
N ALA A 258 -32.86 7.68 -12.05
CA ALA A 258 -32.19 6.43 -11.74
C ALA A 258 -33.08 5.53 -10.87
N LEU A 259 -33.10 4.23 -11.14
CA LEU A 259 -33.83 3.24 -10.33
C LEU A 259 -32.85 2.25 -9.71
N ARG A 260 -33.01 2.00 -8.41
CA ARG A 260 -32.24 1.01 -7.64
C ARG A 260 -33.16 0.03 -6.94
N PHE A 261 -32.67 -1.17 -6.71
CA PHE A 261 -33.42 -2.24 -6.05
C PHE A 261 -32.62 -2.79 -4.87
N LYS A 262 -33.24 -2.77 -3.70
CA LYS A 262 -32.67 -3.24 -2.43
C LYS A 262 -33.57 -4.34 -1.90
N ILE A 263 -33.06 -5.54 -1.63
CA ILE A 263 -33.87 -6.70 -1.27
C ILE A 263 -33.34 -7.22 0.08
N GLY A 264 -34.17 -7.17 1.12
CA GLY A 264 -33.80 -7.66 2.44
C GLY A 264 -33.55 -9.17 2.46
N GLN A 265 -32.64 -9.62 3.32
CA GLN A 265 -32.30 -11.04 3.53
C GLN A 265 -33.52 -11.87 3.95
N ASP A 266 -34.45 -11.26 4.67
CA ASP A 266 -35.73 -11.83 5.06
C ASP A 266 -36.60 -12.23 3.86
N VAL A 267 -36.49 -11.50 2.74
CA VAL A 267 -37.11 -11.87 1.45
C VAL A 267 -36.43 -13.10 0.84
N LEU A 268 -35.11 -13.27 1.05
CA LEU A 268 -34.29 -14.38 0.51
C LEU A 268 -34.50 -15.73 1.17
N GLY A 269 -35.37 -15.78 2.19
CA GLY A 269 -35.72 -16.99 2.93
C GLY A 269 -34.76 -17.27 4.08
N ASN A 270 -35.32 -17.54 5.27
CA ASN A 270 -34.54 -17.88 6.46
C ASN A 270 -33.67 -19.12 6.20
N GLY A 271 -32.35 -18.92 6.17
CA GLY A 271 -31.35 -20.00 6.15
C GLY A 271 -31.13 -20.73 4.82
N LYS A 272 -31.79 -20.33 3.71
CA LYS A 272 -31.64 -21.01 2.41
C LYS A 272 -30.80 -20.25 1.38
N ASN A 273 -30.49 -18.96 1.60
CA ASN A 273 -29.72 -18.11 0.68
C ASN A 273 -30.16 -18.30 -0.80
N GLU A 274 -31.47 -18.30 -1.06
CA GLU A 274 -31.94 -18.46 -2.43
C GLU A 274 -31.50 -17.24 -3.26
N PRO A 275 -30.83 -17.43 -4.40
CA PRO A 275 -30.27 -16.33 -5.17
C PRO A 275 -31.39 -15.46 -5.75
N ILE A 276 -31.25 -14.14 -5.68
CA ILE A 276 -32.06 -13.24 -6.52
C ILE A 276 -31.54 -13.39 -7.93
N ARG A 277 -32.37 -13.87 -8.85
CA ARG A 277 -31.97 -14.13 -10.23
C ARG A 277 -32.24 -12.93 -11.13
N SER A 278 -33.31 -12.19 -10.88
CA SER A 278 -33.63 -11.01 -11.68
C SER A 278 -34.54 -10.01 -10.99
N VAL A 279 -34.45 -8.77 -11.46
CA VAL A 279 -35.45 -7.72 -11.25
C VAL A 279 -35.93 -7.21 -12.61
N THR A 280 -37.23 -7.32 -12.85
CA THR A 280 -37.87 -6.88 -14.09
C THR A 280 -38.84 -5.74 -13.80
N ILE A 281 -38.75 -4.67 -14.59
CA ILE A 281 -39.71 -3.58 -14.62
C ILE A 281 -40.42 -3.56 -15.98
N SER A 282 -41.75 -3.54 -15.98
CA SER A 282 -42.56 -3.52 -17.20
C SER A 282 -43.64 -2.44 -17.15
N GLY A 283 -44.10 -2.03 -18.34
CA GLY A 283 -45.10 -0.97 -18.47
C GLY A 283 -44.52 0.44 -18.54
N VAL A 284 -43.22 0.58 -18.79
CA VAL A 284 -42.52 1.88 -18.86
C VAL A 284 -42.51 2.44 -20.28
N LYS A 285 -42.53 3.76 -20.41
CA LYS A 285 -42.24 4.47 -21.66
C LYS A 285 -40.74 4.69 -21.79
N ALA A 286 -40.17 4.20 -22.89
CA ALA A 286 -38.73 4.19 -23.13
C ALA A 286 -38.25 5.22 -24.16
N LYS A 287 -39.16 5.98 -24.76
CA LYS A 287 -38.87 7.01 -25.77
C LYS A 287 -39.49 8.34 -25.37
N GLY A 288 -38.78 9.43 -25.66
CA GLY A 288 -39.26 10.78 -25.47
C GLY A 288 -38.32 11.80 -26.10
N THR A 289 -38.79 13.04 -26.19
CA THR A 289 -38.00 14.18 -26.68
C THR A 289 -37.65 15.07 -25.50
N TYR A 290 -36.36 15.31 -25.28
CA TYR A 290 -35.90 16.23 -24.24
C TYR A 290 -35.65 17.61 -24.84
N VAL A 291 -36.35 18.61 -24.32
CA VAL A 291 -36.17 20.03 -24.68
C VAL A 291 -35.19 20.65 -23.71
N LEU A 292 -34.02 21.05 -24.18
CA LEU A 292 -32.98 21.66 -23.36
C LEU A 292 -33.45 23.05 -22.88
N PRO A 293 -33.12 23.46 -21.65
CA PRO A 293 -33.47 24.78 -21.14
C PRO A 293 -32.60 25.86 -21.79
N GLU A 294 -33.14 27.07 -21.90
CA GLU A 294 -32.37 28.24 -22.35
C GLU A 294 -31.45 28.81 -21.25
N GLU A 295 -31.80 28.58 -19.98
CA GLU A 295 -31.04 29.05 -18.82
C GLU A 295 -30.04 28.01 -18.31
N SER A 296 -28.84 28.46 -17.91
CA SER A 296 -27.85 27.59 -17.31
C SER A 296 -28.30 27.03 -15.95
N GLY A 297 -27.99 25.74 -15.71
CA GLY A 297 -28.25 25.10 -14.42
C GLY A 297 -29.71 24.78 -14.10
N LYS A 298 -30.58 24.69 -15.12
CA LYS A 298 -31.98 24.26 -15.00
C LYS A 298 -32.18 22.88 -15.63
N PHE A 299 -33.27 22.19 -15.26
CA PHE A 299 -33.76 21.05 -16.03
C PHE A 299 -34.61 21.54 -17.20
N GLY A 300 -34.39 20.93 -18.36
CA GLY A 300 -35.32 20.95 -19.48
C GLY A 300 -36.57 20.10 -19.25
N THR A 301 -37.43 20.04 -20.25
CA THR A 301 -38.72 19.33 -20.21
C THR A 301 -38.71 18.09 -21.09
N TRP A 302 -39.35 17.02 -20.63
CA TRP A 302 -39.61 15.83 -21.44
C TRP A 302 -40.98 15.97 -22.12
N GLU A 303 -40.99 15.87 -23.44
CA GLU A 303 -42.18 15.89 -24.30
C GLU A 303 -42.31 14.55 -25.04
N ASN A 304 -43.51 14.27 -25.57
CA ASN A 304 -43.78 13.08 -26.38
C ASN A 304 -43.35 11.76 -25.72
N VAL A 305 -43.40 11.70 -24.39
CA VAL A 305 -43.08 10.49 -23.62
C VAL A 305 -44.13 9.41 -23.96
N GLY A 306 -43.75 8.46 -24.80
CA GLY A 306 -44.73 7.61 -25.49
C GLY A 306 -44.16 6.34 -26.11
N GLY A 307 -44.93 5.74 -27.02
CA GLY A 307 -44.64 4.45 -27.66
C GLY A 307 -45.18 3.23 -26.90
N ASP A 308 -44.83 2.04 -27.39
CA ASP A 308 -45.19 0.76 -26.78
C ASP A 308 -44.59 0.62 -25.38
N ASN A 309 -45.28 -0.10 -24.51
CA ASN A 309 -44.78 -0.39 -23.17
C ASN A 309 -43.52 -1.25 -23.26
N ALA A 310 -42.40 -0.73 -22.75
CA ALA A 310 -41.15 -1.45 -22.68
C ALA A 310 -41.03 -2.25 -21.38
N THR A 311 -40.10 -3.21 -21.39
CA THR A 311 -39.72 -4.03 -20.24
C THR A 311 -38.21 -4.09 -20.15
N PHE A 312 -37.67 -3.86 -18.95
CA PHE A 312 -36.24 -3.93 -18.68
C PHE A 312 -35.99 -4.94 -17.57
N THR A 313 -34.94 -5.75 -17.72
CA THR A 313 -34.60 -6.80 -16.76
C THR A 313 -33.13 -6.71 -16.38
N LEU A 314 -32.87 -6.62 -15.08
CA LEU A 314 -31.58 -6.93 -14.47
C LEU A 314 -31.51 -8.43 -14.23
N LEU A 315 -30.57 -9.12 -14.86
CA LEU A 315 -30.39 -10.57 -14.75
C LEU A 315 -29.01 -10.87 -14.17
N ASN A 316 -28.94 -11.78 -13.21
CA ASN A 316 -27.69 -12.37 -12.74
C ASN A 316 -27.85 -13.89 -12.66
N MET A 317 -27.12 -14.61 -13.51
CA MET A 317 -27.19 -16.07 -13.60
C MET A 317 -26.58 -16.77 -12.38
N ASN A 318 -25.63 -16.13 -11.69
CA ASN A 318 -25.00 -16.63 -10.46
C ASN A 318 -25.76 -16.22 -9.19
N GLY A 319 -26.76 -15.34 -9.34
CA GLY A 319 -27.57 -14.81 -8.25
C GLY A 319 -26.94 -13.63 -7.53
N PHE A 320 -27.74 -12.58 -7.27
CA PHE A 320 -27.33 -11.53 -6.35
C PHE A 320 -27.35 -12.08 -4.92
N LYS A 321 -26.27 -11.87 -4.17
CA LYS A 321 -26.16 -12.28 -2.77
C LYS A 321 -26.43 -11.09 -1.86
N ALA A 322 -26.90 -11.39 -0.66
CA ALA A 322 -27.06 -10.39 0.38
C ALA A 322 -25.84 -10.36 1.30
N VAL A 323 -25.46 -9.14 1.68
CA VAL A 323 -24.43 -8.82 2.67
C VAL A 323 -25.11 -7.98 3.74
N ASN A 324 -24.82 -8.24 5.02
CA ASN A 324 -25.34 -7.42 6.13
C ASN A 324 -26.87 -7.25 6.12
N ASN A 325 -27.60 -8.35 5.91
CA ASN A 325 -29.07 -8.46 5.83
C ASN A 325 -29.74 -7.83 4.61
N VAL A 326 -28.97 -7.39 3.60
CA VAL A 326 -29.53 -6.78 2.39
C VAL A 326 -28.75 -7.20 1.16
N CYS A 327 -29.45 -7.50 0.08
CA CYS A 327 -28.91 -7.50 -1.26
C CYS A 327 -29.21 -6.18 -1.94
N VAL A 328 -28.19 -5.40 -2.25
CA VAL A 328 -28.32 -4.31 -3.23
C VAL A 328 -28.04 -4.94 -4.58
N VAL A 329 -29.05 -4.96 -5.45
CA VAL A 329 -28.93 -5.62 -6.75
C VAL A 329 -27.80 -4.95 -7.55
N GLY A 330 -26.81 -5.73 -7.97
CA GLY A 330 -25.69 -5.29 -8.83
C GLY A 330 -24.38 -4.87 -8.13
N THR A 331 -24.12 -5.23 -6.87
CA THR A 331 -22.90 -4.78 -6.15
C THR A 331 -21.72 -5.77 -6.12
N GLU A 332 -21.92 -7.08 -6.32
CA GLU A 332 -20.89 -8.08 -5.96
C GLU A 332 -19.95 -8.56 -7.08
N ALA A 333 -20.11 -8.10 -8.31
CA ALA A 333 -19.14 -8.41 -9.36
C ALA A 333 -19.22 -7.36 -10.44
N ARG A 334 -18.08 -7.13 -11.10
CA ARG A 334 -18.01 -6.23 -12.25
C ARG A 334 -19.13 -6.53 -13.27
N THR A 335 -19.74 -7.71 -13.36
CA THR A 335 -20.66 -8.08 -14.46
C THR A 335 -22.11 -7.62 -14.39
N ASP A 336 -22.61 -7.04 -13.29
CA ASP A 336 -24.07 -6.89 -13.11
C ASP A 336 -24.46 -5.40 -12.94
N ALA A 337 -25.37 -4.88 -13.78
CA ALA A 337 -25.85 -3.50 -13.67
C ALA A 337 -26.64 -3.27 -12.37
N ASN A 338 -26.36 -2.17 -11.66
CA ASN A 338 -26.96 -1.87 -10.35
C ASN A 338 -28.03 -0.76 -10.38
N THR A 339 -28.09 -0.02 -11.49
CA THR A 339 -28.92 1.16 -11.65
C THR A 339 -29.54 1.16 -13.05
N MET A 340 -30.86 1.32 -13.14
CA MET A 340 -31.54 1.53 -14.42
C MET A 340 -31.79 3.02 -14.64
N PHE A 341 -31.53 3.55 -15.84
CA PHE A 341 -31.82 4.93 -16.18
C PHE A 341 -33.10 5.01 -17.00
N MET A 342 -34.08 5.76 -16.50
CA MET A 342 -35.41 5.86 -17.10
C MET A 342 -35.81 7.31 -17.38
N ILE A 343 -36.62 7.50 -18.42
CA ILE A 343 -37.25 8.79 -18.71
C ILE A 343 -38.26 9.12 -17.59
N PRO A 344 -38.19 10.32 -16.96
CA PRO A 344 -39.18 10.79 -16.00
C PRO A 344 -40.61 10.72 -16.58
N GLN A 345 -41.52 10.09 -15.86
CA GLN A 345 -42.88 9.82 -16.33
C GLN A 345 -43.86 9.58 -15.18
N LYS A 346 -45.17 9.73 -15.48
CA LYS A 346 -46.29 9.39 -14.59
C LYS A 346 -47.09 8.24 -15.17
N GLY A 347 -47.53 7.31 -14.33
CA GLY A 347 -48.29 6.16 -14.80
C GLY A 347 -48.34 5.01 -13.82
N LYS A 348 -48.42 3.78 -14.33
CA LYS A 348 -48.35 2.54 -13.56
C LYS A 348 -47.32 1.61 -14.19
N ILE A 349 -46.45 1.05 -13.37
CA ILE A 349 -45.48 0.03 -13.77
C ILE A 349 -45.74 -1.25 -12.99
N THR A 350 -45.18 -2.35 -13.47
CA THR A 350 -45.07 -3.58 -12.68
C THR A 350 -43.61 -3.88 -12.39
N ILE A 351 -43.28 -4.09 -11.12
CA ILE A 351 -41.97 -4.58 -10.69
C ILE A 351 -42.13 -6.07 -10.33
N SER A 352 -41.21 -6.89 -10.83
CA SER A 352 -41.16 -8.34 -10.59
C SER A 352 -39.76 -8.72 -10.13
N VAL A 353 -39.64 -9.44 -9.01
CA VAL A 353 -38.35 -9.92 -8.46
C VAL A 353 -38.39 -11.44 -8.40
N LEU A 354 -37.42 -12.10 -9.03
CA LEU A 354 -37.27 -13.56 -9.01
C LEU A 354 -36.24 -13.96 -7.95
N VAL A 355 -36.68 -14.65 -6.90
CA VAL A 355 -35.86 -15.16 -5.79
C VAL A 355 -35.93 -16.68 -5.82
N GLY A 356 -34.84 -17.36 -6.18
CA GLY A 356 -34.86 -18.80 -6.42
C GLY A 356 -35.83 -19.16 -7.54
N THR A 357 -36.92 -19.86 -7.18
CA THR A 357 -38.05 -20.19 -8.09
C THR A 357 -39.30 -19.35 -7.81
N LYS A 358 -39.25 -18.44 -6.83
CA LYS A 358 -40.38 -17.66 -6.34
C LYS A 358 -40.38 -16.27 -6.95
N THR A 359 -41.56 -15.73 -7.21
CA THR A 359 -41.71 -14.40 -7.82
C THR A 359 -42.49 -13.48 -6.91
N ILE A 360 -41.96 -12.29 -6.68
CA ILE A 360 -42.68 -11.16 -6.07
C ILE A 360 -43.09 -10.24 -7.20
N ARG A 361 -44.38 -9.94 -7.34
CA ARG A 361 -44.89 -9.10 -8.43
C ARG A 361 -45.85 -8.04 -7.88
N LYS A 362 -45.61 -6.77 -8.22
CA LYS A 362 -46.49 -5.66 -7.84
C LYS A 362 -46.63 -4.63 -8.94
N THR A 363 -47.87 -4.26 -9.25
CA THR A 363 -48.18 -3.07 -10.04
C THR A 363 -48.38 -1.88 -9.10
N LEU A 364 -47.67 -0.78 -9.33
CA LEU A 364 -47.70 0.41 -8.49
C LEU A 364 -47.69 1.71 -9.31
N PRO A 365 -48.31 2.80 -8.80
CA PRO A 365 -48.28 4.10 -9.45
C PRO A 365 -46.90 4.75 -9.34
N ILE A 366 -46.44 5.39 -10.40
CA ILE A 366 -45.16 6.12 -10.45
C ILE A 366 -45.36 7.59 -10.75
N ASP A 367 -44.47 8.39 -10.16
CA ASP A 367 -44.22 9.79 -10.49
C ASP A 367 -42.71 9.98 -10.42
N TRP A 368 -42.05 9.86 -11.57
CA TRP A 368 -40.60 9.94 -11.71
C TRP A 368 -40.19 11.34 -12.16
N SER A 369 -39.13 11.87 -11.55
CA SER A 369 -38.67 13.24 -11.74
C SER A 369 -37.20 13.26 -12.18
N PRO A 370 -36.80 14.21 -13.04
CA PRO A 370 -35.41 14.32 -13.51
C PRO A 370 -34.46 14.56 -12.33
N GLY A 371 -33.24 14.05 -12.43
CA GLY A 371 -32.19 14.25 -11.44
C GLY A 371 -32.48 13.60 -10.08
N THR A 372 -33.28 12.54 -10.05
CA THR A 372 -33.58 11.80 -8.81
C THR A 372 -33.23 10.33 -8.94
N THR A 373 -32.90 9.72 -7.81
CA THR A 373 -32.80 8.26 -7.67
C THR A 373 -33.99 7.73 -6.91
N LYS A 374 -34.66 6.70 -7.46
CA LYS A 374 -35.71 5.95 -6.78
C LYS A 374 -35.21 4.59 -6.37
N THR A 375 -35.20 4.34 -5.06
CA THR A 375 -34.83 3.04 -4.51
C THR A 375 -36.08 2.28 -4.10
N TYR A 376 -36.31 1.12 -4.71
CA TYR A 376 -37.35 0.17 -4.34
C TYR A 376 -36.75 -0.89 -3.41
N SER A 377 -37.10 -0.81 -2.12
CA SER A 377 -36.63 -1.71 -1.08
C SER A 377 -37.68 -2.77 -0.74
N PHE A 378 -37.37 -4.05 -0.86
CA PHE A 378 -38.26 -5.19 -0.62
C PHE A 378 -37.95 -5.83 0.72
N TYR A 379 -38.97 -6.05 1.54
CA TYR A 379 -38.87 -6.68 2.87
C TYR A 379 -40.03 -7.65 3.09
N ARG A 380 -39.80 -8.80 3.74
CA ARG A 380 -40.86 -9.76 4.07
C ARG A 380 -41.54 -9.30 5.37
N LYS A 381 -42.88 -9.27 5.40
CA LYS A 381 -43.61 -9.01 6.66
C LYS A 381 -43.50 -10.23 7.57
N THR A 382 -43.06 -10.02 8.81
CA THR A 382 -42.90 -11.09 9.81
C THR A 382 -43.93 -11.01 10.95
N GLY A 383 -44.69 -9.92 11.05
CA GLY A 383 -45.79 -9.77 12.03
C GLY A 383 -45.93 -8.34 12.57
N LYS A 384 -46.78 -8.15 13.59
CA LYS A 384 -47.39 -6.88 14.10
C LYS A 384 -46.47 -5.65 14.29
N ASN A 385 -45.15 -5.78 14.23
CA ASN A 385 -44.20 -4.70 14.45
C ASN A 385 -43.20 -4.43 13.33
N ASP A 386 -43.02 -5.33 12.34
CA ASP A 386 -42.12 -5.23 11.16
C ASP A 386 -41.01 -4.15 11.27
N TYR A 387 -39.90 -4.49 11.94
CA TYR A 387 -38.74 -3.61 12.11
C TYR A 387 -37.69 -3.82 11.02
N HIS A 388 -36.93 -2.79 10.68
CA HIS A 388 -35.91 -2.82 9.64
C HIS A 388 -34.60 -2.24 10.19
N LEU A 389 -33.52 -3.04 10.16
CA LEU A 389 -32.15 -2.59 10.44
C LEU A 389 -31.22 -3.03 9.29
N THR A 390 -30.58 -2.06 8.64
CA THR A 390 -29.52 -2.30 7.67
C THR A 390 -28.28 -1.53 8.08
N VAL A 391 -27.11 -2.17 7.93
CA VAL A 391 -25.81 -1.53 8.08
C VAL A 391 -25.05 -1.74 6.79
N ASP A 392 -24.71 -0.63 6.13
CA ASP A 392 -23.95 -0.60 4.89
C ASP A 392 -22.57 0.02 5.14
N GLY A 393 -21.57 -0.38 4.38
CA GLY A 393 -20.16 -0.04 4.58
C GLY A 393 -19.30 -1.26 4.88
N GLY A 394 -18.15 -1.02 5.53
CA GLY A 394 -17.07 -2.00 5.58
C GLY A 394 -16.11 -1.81 4.41
N ASP A 395 -14.87 -2.22 4.59
CA ASP A 395 -13.81 -1.95 3.62
C ASP A 395 -12.66 -2.95 3.77
N VAL A 396 -11.83 -3.06 2.73
CA VAL A 396 -10.56 -3.79 2.76
C VAL A 396 -9.44 -2.76 2.80
N LEU A 397 -8.81 -2.65 3.96
CA LEU A 397 -7.77 -1.68 4.21
C LEU A 397 -6.40 -2.28 3.91
N SER A 398 -5.68 -1.66 2.98
CA SER A 398 -4.26 -1.91 2.70
C SER A 398 -3.40 -0.75 3.20
N TYR A 399 -2.22 -1.05 3.75
CA TYR A 399 -1.34 -0.04 4.35
C TYR A 399 -0.52 0.72 3.29
N ASP A 400 -0.68 2.05 3.22
CA ASP A 400 0.18 2.90 2.38
C ASP A 400 1.47 3.29 3.13
N ILE A 401 2.57 2.66 2.71
CA ILE A 401 3.89 2.91 3.29
C ILE A 401 4.42 4.33 3.08
N ASN A 402 3.97 5.04 2.04
CA ASN A 402 4.47 6.39 1.75
C ASN A 402 3.89 7.41 2.73
N GLN A 403 2.66 7.16 3.23
CA GLN A 403 1.98 8.02 4.19
C GLN A 403 2.23 7.61 5.65
N GLN A 404 2.58 6.34 5.89
CA GLN A 404 2.72 5.74 7.21
C GLN A 404 1.56 6.09 8.18
N PRO A 405 0.30 5.86 7.76
CA PRO A 405 -0.85 6.29 8.52
C PRO A 405 -0.91 5.57 9.87
N LYS A 406 -1.34 6.29 10.92
CA LYS A 406 -1.68 5.67 12.22
C LYS A 406 -3.09 5.09 12.24
N THR A 407 -3.98 5.63 11.41
CA THR A 407 -5.39 5.26 11.35
C THR A 407 -5.92 5.33 9.93
N ALA A 408 -6.98 4.58 9.64
CA ALA A 408 -7.81 4.69 8.45
C ALA A 408 -9.28 4.93 8.86
N ASN A 409 -10.04 5.68 8.07
CA ASN A 409 -11.44 5.97 8.35
C ASN A 409 -12.33 5.24 7.36
N VAL A 410 -13.24 4.42 7.86
CA VAL A 410 -14.22 3.67 7.06
C VAL A 410 -15.63 4.21 7.33
N PRO A 411 -16.35 4.70 6.31
CA PRO A 411 -17.73 5.13 6.48
C PRO A 411 -18.67 3.93 6.65
N ILE A 412 -19.66 4.07 7.53
CA ILE A 412 -20.72 3.11 7.81
C ILE A 412 -22.05 3.88 7.80
N ASN A 413 -23.05 3.38 7.09
CA ASN A 413 -24.40 3.93 7.03
C ASN A 413 -25.39 2.99 7.71
N ILE A 414 -26.17 3.51 8.65
CA ILE A 414 -27.12 2.71 9.43
C ILE A 414 -28.55 3.18 9.16
N THR A 415 -29.38 2.29 8.62
CA THR A 415 -30.81 2.53 8.42
C THR A 415 -31.59 1.73 9.46
N SER A 416 -32.40 2.39 10.29
CA SER A 416 -33.15 1.74 11.37
C SER A 416 -34.52 2.39 11.57
N TYR A 417 -35.60 1.64 11.31
CA TYR A 417 -36.97 2.14 11.35
C TYR A 417 -38.01 1.02 11.48
N LYS A 418 -39.27 1.40 11.74
CA LYS A 418 -40.45 0.53 11.74
C LYS A 418 -41.19 0.65 10.40
N THR A 419 -41.83 -0.42 9.92
CA THR A 419 -42.78 -0.35 8.79
C THR A 419 -43.74 0.82 8.95
N GLY A 420 -43.89 1.61 7.88
CA GLY A 420 -44.53 2.92 7.89
C GLY A 420 -43.56 4.11 8.00
N GLY A 421 -42.25 3.86 8.17
CA GLY A 421 -41.19 4.86 8.09
C GLY A 421 -40.84 5.57 9.41
N ALA A 422 -41.32 5.09 10.56
CA ALA A 422 -40.98 5.69 11.85
C ALA A 422 -39.55 5.31 12.29
N PRO A 423 -38.65 6.26 12.58
CA PRO A 423 -37.30 5.96 13.07
C PRO A 423 -37.29 5.07 14.31
N LEU A 424 -36.32 4.16 14.41
CA LEU A 424 -36.08 3.33 15.59
C LEU A 424 -34.64 3.40 16.06
N ALA A 425 -34.46 3.67 17.36
CA ALA A 425 -33.15 3.78 17.95
C ALA A 425 -32.34 2.48 17.84
N TRP A 426 -31.03 2.61 17.67
CA TRP A 426 -30.09 1.50 17.56
C TRP A 426 -28.88 1.71 18.47
N SER A 427 -28.17 0.64 18.78
CA SER A 427 -26.87 0.69 19.47
C SER A 427 -25.91 -0.37 18.94
N VAL A 428 -24.61 -0.19 19.19
CA VAL A 428 -23.61 -1.25 19.07
C VAL A 428 -23.91 -2.31 20.13
N ASP A 429 -23.96 -3.57 19.71
CA ASP A 429 -24.17 -4.74 20.57
C ASP A 429 -22.85 -5.43 20.94
N GLY A 430 -21.81 -5.27 20.11
CA GLY A 430 -20.47 -5.73 20.44
C GLY A 430 -19.53 -5.77 19.24
N TYR A 431 -18.30 -6.21 19.50
CA TYR A 431 -17.27 -6.37 18.50
C TYR A 431 -16.73 -7.80 18.53
N GLU A 432 -16.37 -8.33 17.37
CA GLU A 432 -15.68 -9.60 17.21
C GLU A 432 -14.49 -9.44 16.28
N VAL A 433 -13.48 -10.29 16.46
CA VAL A 433 -12.31 -10.36 15.57
C VAL A 433 -12.13 -11.78 15.06
N SER A 434 -11.67 -11.91 13.82
CA SER A 434 -11.25 -13.16 13.22
C SER A 434 -9.88 -12.99 12.57
N ASN A 435 -9.01 -13.98 12.78
CA ASN A 435 -7.67 -14.06 12.19
C ASN A 435 -7.51 -15.28 11.25
N ASP A 436 -8.63 -15.95 10.93
CA ASP A 436 -8.68 -17.17 10.13
C ASP A 436 -9.67 -17.02 8.96
N ASN A 437 -9.63 -15.87 8.28
CA ASN A 437 -10.51 -15.56 7.16
C ASN A 437 -12.02 -15.63 7.46
N GLY A 438 -12.40 -15.44 8.73
CA GLY A 438 -13.80 -15.42 9.15
C GLY A 438 -14.37 -16.79 9.50
N HIS A 439 -13.55 -17.84 9.59
CA HIS A 439 -13.99 -19.17 10.01
C HIS A 439 -14.37 -19.21 11.49
N THR A 440 -13.60 -18.55 12.36
CA THR A 440 -13.90 -18.41 13.78
C THR A 440 -13.92 -16.93 14.18
N TRP A 441 -14.80 -16.58 15.11
CA TRP A 441 -14.99 -15.22 15.60
C TRP A 441 -14.86 -15.20 17.11
N THR A 442 -13.94 -14.38 17.61
CA THR A 442 -13.72 -14.18 19.04
C THR A 442 -14.31 -12.84 19.45
N LYS A 443 -15.12 -12.85 20.52
CA LYS A 443 -15.69 -11.63 21.09
C LYS A 443 -14.57 -10.76 21.68
N MET A 444 -14.60 -9.47 21.39
CA MET A 444 -13.71 -8.49 22.00
C MET A 444 -14.40 -7.79 23.16
N SER A 445 -13.67 -7.57 24.24
CA SER A 445 -14.04 -6.57 25.24
C SER A 445 -13.97 -5.17 24.65
N ARG A 446 -14.61 -4.20 25.30
CA ARG A 446 -14.60 -2.83 24.84
C ARG A 446 -13.19 -2.23 24.80
N SER A 447 -12.39 -2.49 25.83
CA SER A 447 -11.00 -2.04 25.91
C SER A 447 -10.08 -2.63 24.85
N GLU A 448 -10.38 -3.84 24.36
CA GLU A 448 -9.65 -4.44 23.23
C GLU A 448 -10.08 -3.82 21.90
N ALA A 449 -11.39 -3.65 21.70
CA ALA A 449 -11.93 -3.01 20.51
C ALA A 449 -11.38 -1.59 20.35
N ASP A 450 -11.34 -0.77 21.42
CA ASP A 450 -10.85 0.62 21.37
C ASP A 450 -9.37 0.75 20.94
N LYS A 451 -8.57 -0.32 21.02
CA LYS A 451 -7.17 -0.33 20.51
C LYS A 451 -7.09 -0.57 19.01
N ILE A 452 -8.15 -1.14 18.42
CA ILE A 452 -8.21 -1.60 17.04
C ILE A 452 -9.12 -0.71 16.21
N ILE A 453 -10.25 -0.30 16.77
CA ILE A 453 -11.31 0.42 16.07
C ILE A 453 -12.08 1.33 17.03
N LYS A 454 -12.42 2.54 16.57
CA LYS A 454 -13.25 3.49 17.30
C LYS A 454 -14.34 4.02 16.38
N LEU A 455 -15.59 3.99 16.84
CA LEU A 455 -16.71 4.57 16.11
C LEU A 455 -16.97 6.03 16.49
N SER A 456 -17.36 6.85 15.52
CA SER A 456 -17.80 8.23 15.79
C SER A 456 -19.10 8.30 16.58
N LYS A 457 -19.95 7.26 16.46
CA LYS A 457 -21.19 7.07 17.21
C LYS A 457 -21.42 5.58 17.46
N GLU A 458 -21.96 5.24 18.62
CA GLU A 458 -22.29 3.86 18.98
C GLU A 458 -23.77 3.65 19.26
N SER A 459 -24.57 4.69 19.11
CA SER A 459 -26.02 4.65 19.13
C SER A 459 -26.58 5.80 18.30
N GLY A 460 -27.83 5.65 17.90
CA GLY A 460 -28.55 6.66 17.13
C GLY A 460 -30.06 6.50 17.29
N ASN A 461 -30.81 7.49 16.79
CA ASN A 461 -32.27 7.54 16.90
C ASN A 461 -32.99 6.72 15.81
N GLY A 462 -32.25 6.26 14.80
CA GLY A 462 -32.77 5.62 13.61
C GLY A 462 -33.07 6.60 12.48
N SER A 463 -33.20 6.05 11.29
CA SER A 463 -33.61 6.77 10.09
C SER A 463 -34.29 5.82 9.11
N PRO A 464 -35.41 6.21 8.48
CA PRO A 464 -36.08 5.43 7.43
C PRO A 464 -35.47 5.65 6.04
N THR A 465 -34.58 6.64 5.87
CA THR A 465 -33.99 7.00 4.57
C THR A 465 -32.79 6.13 4.26
N THR A 466 -32.53 5.84 2.99
CA THR A 466 -31.36 5.10 2.49
C THR A 466 -30.04 5.77 2.84
N ASN A 467 -30.01 7.10 2.99
CA ASN A 467 -28.82 7.81 3.48
C ASN A 467 -28.47 7.50 4.96
N GLY A 468 -29.40 6.88 5.70
CA GLY A 468 -29.20 6.40 7.07
C GLY A 468 -28.66 7.45 8.05
N GLU A 469 -28.16 6.97 9.18
CA GLU A 469 -27.23 7.70 10.03
C GLU A 469 -25.80 7.34 9.66
N LYS A 470 -24.98 8.36 9.42
CA LYS A 470 -23.55 8.19 9.12
C LYS A 470 -22.74 7.96 10.41
N VAL A 471 -21.96 6.90 10.41
CA VAL A 471 -20.99 6.52 11.42
C VAL A 471 -19.64 6.37 10.73
N THR A 472 -18.56 6.77 11.37
CA THR A 472 -17.20 6.58 10.87
C THR A 472 -16.48 5.64 11.81
N ALA A 473 -15.93 4.56 11.27
CA ALA A 473 -15.03 3.66 11.97
C ALA A 473 -13.58 4.11 11.73
N THR A 474 -12.91 4.59 12.77
CA THR A 474 -11.48 4.86 12.75
C THR A 474 -10.74 3.59 13.17
N VAL A 475 -10.08 2.94 12.21
CA VAL A 475 -9.30 1.71 12.41
C VAL A 475 -7.84 2.07 12.65
N HIS A 476 -7.24 1.50 13.68
CA HIS A 476 -5.83 1.66 14.00
C HIS A 476 -4.96 0.67 13.23
N TRP A 477 -3.88 1.17 12.64
CA TRP A 477 -2.88 0.32 12.02
C TRP A 477 -2.03 -0.37 13.09
N ASP A 478 -1.78 -1.65 12.88
CA ASP A 478 -0.95 -2.50 13.75
C ASP A 478 0.49 -2.63 13.22
N VAL A 479 0.88 -1.74 12.32
CA VAL A 479 2.23 -1.69 11.73
C VAL A 479 3.18 -1.02 12.71
N VAL A 480 4.16 -1.77 13.17
CA VAL A 480 5.20 -1.33 14.10
C VAL A 480 6.56 -1.22 13.42
N ASP A 481 7.40 -0.30 13.90
CA ASP A 481 8.79 -0.15 13.47
C ASP A 481 9.71 -0.99 14.36
N LYS A 482 9.98 -2.21 13.91
CA LYS A 482 10.84 -3.15 14.63
C LYS A 482 12.32 -2.76 14.58
N LEU A 483 12.73 -1.96 13.59
CA LEU A 483 14.10 -1.44 13.55
C LEU A 483 14.28 -0.39 14.64
N ALA A 484 13.30 0.49 14.84
CA ALA A 484 13.29 1.42 15.96
C ALA A 484 13.30 0.66 17.30
N ASP A 485 12.46 -0.36 17.47
CA ASP A 485 12.47 -1.21 18.68
C ASP A 485 13.85 -1.85 18.93
N ARG A 486 14.46 -2.43 17.89
CA ARG A 486 15.77 -3.08 17.98
C ARG A 486 16.87 -2.09 18.34
N ASN A 487 16.89 -0.92 17.70
CA ASN A 487 17.82 0.15 18.04
C ASN A 487 17.58 0.61 19.48
N LYS A 488 16.32 0.77 19.91
CA LYS A 488 16.00 1.15 21.28
C LYS A 488 16.56 0.15 22.29
N LYS A 489 16.41 -1.16 22.04
CA LYS A 489 17.02 -2.22 22.88
C LYS A 489 18.54 -2.04 23.02
N LEU A 490 19.25 -1.81 21.90
CA LEU A 490 20.70 -1.55 21.93
C LEU A 490 21.04 -0.31 22.77
N GLN A 491 20.25 0.76 22.67
CA GLN A 491 20.48 2.02 23.37
C GLN A 491 20.17 1.94 24.87
N THR A 492 19.20 1.10 25.28
CA THR A 492 18.78 0.96 26.68
C THR A 492 19.49 -0.15 27.44
N ASN A 493 20.28 -0.98 26.76
CA ASN A 493 21.09 -1.99 27.44
C ASN A 493 22.08 -1.33 28.42
N SER A 494 22.34 -2.02 29.53
CA SER A 494 23.24 -1.55 30.57
C SER A 494 24.62 -1.24 30.00
N TRP A 495 25.18 -0.12 30.45
CA TRP A 495 26.48 0.36 30.00
C TRP A 495 27.59 -0.66 30.30
N HIS A 496 28.43 -0.95 29.30
CA HIS A 496 29.57 -1.86 29.43
C HIS A 496 30.88 -1.12 29.68
N GLY A 497 31.60 -1.52 30.73
CA GLY A 497 32.94 -1.02 31.02
C GLY A 497 33.01 0.47 31.38
N SER A 498 34.22 0.98 31.54
CA SER A 498 34.52 2.38 31.84
C SER A 498 35.86 2.78 31.21
N SER A 499 36.21 4.06 31.26
CA SER A 499 37.53 4.54 30.81
C SER A 499 38.72 3.97 31.61
N LEU A 500 38.49 3.60 32.88
CA LEU A 500 39.50 2.98 33.75
C LEU A 500 39.56 1.46 33.59
N SER A 501 38.41 0.83 33.34
CA SER A 501 38.29 -0.61 33.17
C SER A 501 37.33 -0.90 32.01
N PRO A 502 37.82 -0.83 30.77
CA PRO A 502 36.99 -1.06 29.59
C PRO A 502 36.51 -2.51 29.54
N PHE A 503 35.41 -2.73 28.82
CA PHE A 503 34.87 -4.07 28.58
C PHE A 503 35.64 -4.73 27.44
N ASN A 504 36.42 -5.76 27.75
CA ASN A 504 37.21 -6.48 26.77
C ASN A 504 36.33 -7.45 25.99
N LEU A 505 36.28 -7.24 24.67
CA LEU A 505 35.40 -7.99 23.77
C LEU A 505 35.83 -9.44 23.56
N ALA A 506 37.11 -9.78 23.84
CA ALA A 506 37.63 -11.15 23.79
C ALA A 506 37.33 -11.95 25.06
N THR A 507 37.31 -11.31 26.23
CA THR A 507 37.01 -11.96 27.52
C THR A 507 35.54 -11.86 27.91
N GLN A 508 34.79 -10.96 27.26
CA GLN A 508 33.42 -10.57 27.64
C GLN A 508 33.33 -10.10 29.10
N ASN A 509 34.38 -9.45 29.59
CA ASN A 509 34.50 -8.94 30.96
C ASN A 509 35.29 -7.63 31.01
N CYS A 510 35.14 -6.87 32.09
CA CYS A 510 35.91 -5.66 32.32
C CYS A 510 37.40 -5.98 32.58
N GLY A 511 38.31 -5.20 31.99
CA GLY A 511 39.77 -5.32 32.15
C GLY A 511 40.50 -5.42 30.81
N TYR A 512 41.83 -5.56 30.84
CA TYR A 512 42.67 -5.57 29.64
C TYR A 512 43.27 -6.95 29.30
N ASP A 513 43.49 -7.80 30.30
CA ASP A 513 44.22 -9.06 30.15
C ASP A 513 43.33 -10.18 29.57
N VAL A 514 43.68 -10.61 28.36
CA VAL A 514 42.98 -11.68 27.65
C VAL A 514 43.33 -13.08 28.18
N ILE A 515 44.52 -13.29 28.73
CA ILE A 515 45.03 -14.60 29.16
C ILE A 515 44.38 -14.97 30.49
N SER A 516 44.55 -14.12 31.52
CA SER A 516 43.93 -14.37 32.83
C SER A 516 42.41 -14.33 32.77
N GLY A 517 41.85 -13.48 31.89
CA GLY A 517 40.42 -13.42 31.60
C GLY A 517 39.87 -14.60 30.80
N LYS A 518 40.70 -15.61 30.46
CA LYS A 518 40.33 -16.79 29.66
C LYS A 518 39.63 -16.44 28.35
N GLY A 519 40.04 -15.34 27.74
CA GLY A 519 39.41 -14.78 26.54
C GLY A 519 39.65 -15.62 25.29
N THR A 520 38.85 -15.35 24.27
CA THR A 520 39.02 -15.90 22.91
C THR A 520 39.02 -14.74 21.93
N THR A 521 40.10 -14.59 21.17
CA THR A 521 40.25 -13.49 20.21
C THR A 521 39.63 -13.85 18.87
N ALA A 522 39.19 -12.85 18.10
CA ALA A 522 38.56 -13.03 16.80
C ALA A 522 38.74 -11.76 15.95
N ASN A 523 38.33 -11.81 14.67
CA ASN A 523 38.32 -10.62 13.81
C ASN A 523 37.00 -9.86 13.82
N CYS A 524 35.90 -10.51 14.21
CA CYS A 524 34.61 -9.85 14.43
C CYS A 524 34.23 -9.89 15.91
N TYR A 525 33.77 -8.75 16.43
CA TYR A 525 33.21 -8.64 17.77
C TYR A 525 31.80 -8.05 17.72
N ILE A 526 30.89 -8.65 18.49
CA ILE A 526 29.52 -8.14 18.61
C ILE A 526 29.46 -7.11 19.74
N VAL A 527 28.86 -5.96 19.45
CA VAL A 527 28.60 -4.88 20.42
C VAL A 527 27.09 -4.71 20.56
N SER A 528 26.56 -5.05 21.75
CA SER A 528 25.11 -5.05 22.03
C SER A 528 24.65 -3.96 22.99
N ALA A 529 25.53 -3.08 23.45
CA ALA A 529 25.21 -2.04 24.45
C ALA A 529 26.10 -0.79 24.27
N PRO A 530 25.73 0.36 24.86
CA PRO A 530 26.65 1.47 25.02
C PRO A 530 27.81 1.06 25.94
N GLY A 531 28.98 1.64 25.77
CA GLY A 531 30.12 1.24 26.58
C GLY A 531 31.45 1.84 26.18
N THR A 532 32.45 1.58 27.01
CA THR A 532 33.87 1.71 26.66
C THR A 532 34.46 0.32 26.54
N TYR A 533 35.00 0.02 25.36
CA TYR A 533 35.41 -1.32 24.95
C TYR A 533 36.91 -1.40 24.74
N ALA A 534 37.46 -2.60 24.91
CA ALA A 534 38.84 -2.94 24.60
C ALA A 534 38.93 -4.14 23.67
N ILE A 535 39.83 -4.07 22.68
CA ILE A 535 40.23 -5.17 21.82
C ILE A 535 41.73 -5.39 22.02
N PRO A 536 42.18 -6.59 22.43
CA PRO A 536 43.60 -6.86 22.59
C PRO A 536 44.32 -6.78 21.24
N LEU A 537 45.53 -6.21 21.23
CA LEU A 537 46.41 -6.16 20.06
C LEU A 537 46.99 -7.55 19.74
N ILE A 538 46.12 -8.44 19.28
CA ILE A 538 46.36 -9.85 19.01
C ILE A 538 45.73 -10.19 17.66
N TYR A 539 46.44 -10.98 16.86
CA TYR A 539 45.96 -11.42 15.55
C TYR A 539 44.75 -12.34 15.70
N GLY A 540 43.59 -11.94 15.17
CA GLY A 540 42.39 -12.76 14.99
C GLY A 540 42.18 -13.86 16.05
N ASN A 541 42.17 -15.12 15.64
CA ASN A 541 41.94 -16.30 16.50
C ASN A 541 43.21 -16.82 17.23
N ALA A 542 44.24 -16.00 17.45
CA ALA A 542 45.52 -16.47 17.99
C ALA A 542 45.49 -16.84 19.49
N ILE A 543 44.47 -16.41 20.24
CA ILE A 543 44.22 -16.86 21.63
C ILE A 543 42.84 -17.52 21.71
N LYS A 544 42.78 -18.71 22.32
CA LYS A 544 41.53 -19.44 22.58
C LYS A 544 41.47 -19.86 24.04
N LYS A 545 40.42 -19.43 24.75
CA LYS A 545 40.20 -19.71 26.19
C LYS A 545 41.43 -19.37 27.07
N GLY A 546 42.10 -18.26 26.78
CA GLY A 546 43.29 -17.80 27.49
C GLY A 546 44.60 -18.52 27.14
N ALA A 547 44.60 -19.42 26.16
CA ALA A 547 45.80 -20.13 25.71
C ALA A 547 46.17 -19.78 24.27
N TYR A 548 47.45 -19.93 23.93
CA TYR A 548 47.94 -19.72 22.56
C TYR A 548 47.33 -20.76 21.62
N ASN A 549 46.67 -20.29 20.57
CA ASN A 549 46.10 -21.13 19.52
C ASN A 549 47.08 -21.22 18.35
N THR A 550 48.22 -21.89 18.58
CA THR A 550 49.34 -21.98 17.62
C THR A 550 48.90 -22.52 16.26
N ILE A 551 47.94 -23.43 16.21
CA ILE A 551 47.38 -23.97 14.96
C ILE A 551 46.79 -22.87 14.07
N ALA A 552 46.26 -21.78 14.65
CA ALA A 552 45.62 -20.71 13.89
C ALA A 552 46.58 -19.72 13.21
N TYR A 553 47.83 -19.60 13.68
CA TYR A 553 48.79 -18.59 13.19
C TYR A 553 50.20 -19.13 12.92
N ASN A 554 50.57 -20.28 13.46
CA ASN A 554 51.90 -20.87 13.34
C ASN A 554 51.79 -22.41 13.21
N SER A 555 51.02 -22.86 12.22
CA SER A 555 50.91 -24.27 11.84
C SER A 555 51.97 -24.70 10.82
N GLY A 556 53.11 -24.00 10.75
CA GLY A 556 54.14 -24.24 9.72
C GLY A 556 53.73 -23.79 8.31
N GLN A 557 52.65 -23.02 8.18
CA GLN A 557 52.22 -22.41 6.93
C GLN A 557 52.85 -21.03 6.72
N LYS A 558 53.37 -20.78 5.52
CA LYS A 558 54.03 -19.51 5.16
C LYS A 558 53.07 -18.39 4.75
N CYS A 559 51.78 -18.70 4.58
CA CYS A 559 50.78 -17.73 4.15
C CYS A 559 50.28 -16.81 5.28
N TYR A 560 50.63 -17.07 6.54
CA TYR A 560 50.27 -16.22 7.68
C TYR A 560 51.30 -15.12 7.85
N LYS A 561 51.05 -13.97 7.22
CA LYS A 561 51.95 -12.82 7.17
C LYS A 561 51.36 -11.59 7.88
N ASP A 562 52.23 -10.80 8.48
CA ASP A 562 51.88 -9.52 9.09
C ASP A 562 51.80 -8.38 8.04
N TYR A 563 51.54 -7.17 8.51
CA TYR A 563 51.47 -5.96 7.68
C TYR A 563 52.81 -5.57 7.01
N GLN A 564 53.92 -6.20 7.36
CA GLN A 564 55.24 -5.99 6.74
C GLN A 564 55.61 -7.14 5.80
N GLY A 565 54.78 -8.19 5.74
CA GLY A 565 55.02 -9.39 4.95
C GLY A 565 55.85 -10.46 5.67
N HIS A 566 56.13 -10.30 6.96
CA HIS A 566 56.84 -11.31 7.76
C HIS A 566 55.88 -12.40 8.25
N GLU A 567 56.36 -13.64 8.31
CA GLU A 567 55.59 -14.75 8.87
C GLU A 567 55.26 -14.52 10.35
N ILE A 568 54.00 -14.73 10.73
CA ILE A 568 53.52 -14.53 12.09
C ILE A 568 53.92 -15.74 12.94
N SER A 569 54.87 -15.54 13.84
CA SER A 569 55.34 -16.57 14.78
C SER A 569 54.85 -16.36 16.22
N ASN A 570 54.22 -15.23 16.51
CA ASN A 570 53.77 -14.78 17.83
C ASN A 570 52.32 -14.22 17.74
N PRO A 571 51.42 -14.52 18.70
CA PRO A 571 50.04 -14.01 18.67
C PRO A 571 49.91 -12.47 18.71
N TYR A 572 50.89 -11.76 19.28
CA TYR A 572 50.78 -10.33 19.55
C TYR A 572 51.12 -9.45 18.34
N ILE A 573 50.37 -8.36 18.19
CA ILE A 573 50.67 -7.27 17.25
C ILE A 573 51.58 -6.28 17.99
N ILE A 574 52.88 -6.32 17.69
CA ILE A 574 53.91 -5.53 18.40
C ILE A 574 54.13 -4.18 17.71
N GLY A 575 54.12 -3.10 18.48
CA GLY A 575 54.47 -1.75 18.00
C GLY A 575 53.29 -0.91 17.50
N GLY A 576 52.05 -1.33 17.79
CA GLY A 576 50.86 -0.51 17.54
C GLY A 576 50.76 0.67 18.49
N GLU A 577 50.62 1.88 17.95
CA GLU A 577 50.65 3.11 18.76
C GLU A 577 49.39 3.97 18.66
N LYS A 578 48.69 3.91 17.52
CA LYS A 578 47.47 4.69 17.29
C LYS A 578 46.35 3.80 16.82
N ALA A 579 45.13 4.28 16.97
CA ALA A 579 43.93 3.62 16.47
C ALA A 579 43.13 4.58 15.59
N LYS A 580 42.42 4.03 14.59
CA LYS A 580 41.51 4.81 13.75
C LYS A 580 40.30 4.00 13.32
N ILE A 581 39.21 4.70 13.00
CA ILE A 581 38.07 4.15 12.28
C ILE A 581 38.45 4.11 10.80
N ILE A 582 38.26 2.97 10.16
CA ILE A 582 38.44 2.80 8.72
C ILE A 582 37.17 3.22 8.00
N TRP A 583 36.06 2.60 8.37
CA TRP A 583 34.72 2.97 7.92
C TRP A 583 33.69 2.56 8.98
N GLN A 584 32.50 3.14 8.93
CA GLN A 584 31.38 2.75 9.79
C GLN A 584 30.03 3.09 9.15
N ASP A 585 29.01 2.31 9.49
CA ASP A 585 27.63 2.63 9.19
C ASP A 585 27.18 3.79 10.09
N ASN A 586 26.96 4.98 9.53
CA ASN A 586 26.68 6.19 10.32
C ASN A 586 27.82 6.50 11.32
N ASP A 587 27.61 7.39 12.29
CA ASP A 587 28.62 7.74 13.33
C ASP A 587 28.42 6.93 14.62
N ILE A 588 28.54 5.60 14.56
CA ILE A 588 28.29 4.69 15.70
C ILE A 588 29.44 4.74 16.72
N VAL A 589 30.68 4.61 16.25
CA VAL A 589 31.89 4.61 17.08
C VAL A 589 32.37 6.04 17.27
N SER A 590 32.64 6.41 18.52
CA SER A 590 33.18 7.75 18.83
C SER A 590 34.62 7.88 18.34
N LYS A 591 35.00 9.09 17.89
CA LYS A 591 36.31 9.37 17.27
C LYS A 591 37.51 9.35 18.24
N ASN A 592 37.30 9.01 19.52
CA ASN A 592 38.29 9.00 20.59
C ASN A 592 38.97 7.62 20.77
N LEU A 593 39.42 7.01 19.67
CA LEU A 593 40.11 5.71 19.74
C LEU A 593 41.54 5.91 20.22
N GLU A 594 42.00 5.02 21.09
CA GLU A 594 43.36 5.05 21.62
C GLU A 594 43.96 3.65 21.76
N ILE A 595 45.28 3.59 21.92
CA ILE A 595 45.97 2.38 22.36
C ILE A 595 46.32 2.54 23.83
N LYS A 596 45.84 1.62 24.66
CA LYS A 596 46.05 1.62 26.11
C LYS A 596 46.22 0.18 26.61
N GLU A 597 47.26 -0.08 27.41
CA GLU A 597 47.57 -1.41 27.95
C GLU A 597 47.59 -2.52 26.87
N ASN A 598 48.23 -2.28 25.72
CA ASN A 598 48.26 -3.18 24.55
C ASN A 598 46.86 -3.59 24.03
N ASN A 599 45.88 -2.70 24.18
CA ASN A 599 44.54 -2.85 23.63
C ASN A 599 44.15 -1.60 22.82
N LEU A 600 43.37 -1.80 21.76
CA LEU A 600 42.62 -0.73 21.11
C LEU A 600 41.37 -0.45 21.94
N VAL A 601 41.23 0.78 22.43
CA VAL A 601 40.11 1.24 23.27
C VAL A 601 39.24 2.21 22.48
N PHE A 602 37.91 2.05 22.58
CA PHE A 602 36.93 2.92 21.94
C PHE A 602 35.64 3.06 22.75
N THR A 603 34.86 4.10 22.47
CA THR A 603 33.60 4.39 23.17
C THR A 603 32.42 4.41 22.20
N VAL A 604 31.27 3.89 22.65
CA VAL A 604 29.99 3.92 21.95
C VAL A 604 28.94 4.47 22.92
N THR A 605 28.27 5.56 22.55
CA THR A 605 27.32 6.24 23.44
C THR A 605 25.87 5.80 23.15
N PRO A 606 24.94 5.95 24.12
CA PRO A 606 23.54 5.52 23.97
C PRO A 606 22.80 6.22 22.83
N ASP A 607 23.16 7.45 22.47
CA ASP A 607 22.58 8.17 21.35
C ASP A 607 23.16 7.73 19.99
N LYS A 608 24.37 7.17 19.98
CA LYS A 608 25.07 6.71 18.77
C LYS A 608 24.78 5.25 18.42
N ILE A 609 24.70 4.37 19.42
CA ILE A 609 24.52 2.93 19.16
C ILE A 609 23.21 2.65 18.40
N ARG A 610 23.33 1.83 17.38
CA ARG A 610 22.26 1.32 16.53
C ARG A 610 22.76 0.09 15.78
N ASN A 611 21.83 -0.69 15.23
CA ASN A 611 22.15 -1.83 14.40
C ASN A 611 22.99 -1.39 13.18
N GLY A 612 24.13 -2.03 12.94
CA GLY A 612 25.10 -1.60 11.92
C GLY A 612 26.48 -2.24 12.08
N ASN A 613 27.46 -1.72 11.35
CA ASN A 613 28.82 -2.23 11.31
C ASN A 613 29.86 -1.11 11.40
N ALA A 614 31.06 -1.42 11.88
CA ALA A 614 32.24 -0.57 11.75
C ALA A 614 33.51 -1.40 11.59
N VAL A 615 34.54 -0.80 11.01
CA VAL A 615 35.89 -1.35 11.00
C VAL A 615 36.83 -0.39 11.71
N VAL A 616 37.52 -0.90 12.72
CA VAL A 616 38.54 -0.16 13.47
C VAL A 616 39.90 -0.82 13.30
N ALA A 617 40.95 -0.03 13.35
CA ALA A 617 42.30 -0.49 13.05
C ALA A 617 43.32 0.08 14.03
N VAL A 618 44.37 -0.71 14.28
CA VAL A 618 45.61 -0.25 14.92
C VAL A 618 46.62 0.13 13.84
N THR A 619 47.39 1.19 14.08
CA THR A 619 48.45 1.65 13.18
C THR A 619 49.79 1.77 13.88
N ASP A 620 50.84 1.69 13.07
CA ASP A 620 52.19 2.04 13.50
C ASP A 620 52.36 3.56 13.71
N LYS A 621 53.58 3.98 14.06
CA LYS A 621 53.99 5.40 14.20
C LYS A 621 53.67 6.26 12.98
N LYS A 622 53.78 5.67 11.78
CA LYS A 622 53.65 6.34 10.48
C LYS A 622 52.19 6.37 10.01
N GLY A 623 51.27 5.74 10.73
CA GLY A 623 49.86 5.66 10.37
C GLY A 623 49.50 4.51 9.43
N VAL A 624 50.44 3.58 9.20
CA VAL A 624 50.22 2.37 8.40
C VAL A 624 49.40 1.39 9.23
N VAL A 625 48.32 0.87 8.65
CA VAL A 625 47.47 -0.11 9.35
C VAL A 625 48.23 -1.41 9.54
N MET A 626 48.27 -1.89 10.79
CA MET A 626 48.92 -3.15 11.15
C MET A 626 47.91 -4.29 11.25
N TRP A 627 46.70 -4.00 11.71
CA TRP A 627 45.58 -4.92 11.77
C TRP A 627 44.27 -4.17 11.97
N SER A 628 43.16 -4.83 11.67
CA SER A 628 41.80 -4.27 11.80
C SER A 628 40.79 -5.33 12.21
N TRP A 629 39.72 -4.86 12.85
CA TRP A 629 38.64 -5.68 13.39
C TRP A 629 37.28 -5.15 12.93
N HIS A 630 36.37 -6.07 12.68
CA HIS A 630 34.95 -5.82 12.43
C HIS A 630 34.21 -5.69 13.76
N LEU A 631 33.50 -4.59 13.93
CA LEU A 631 32.53 -4.38 14.99
C LEU A 631 31.13 -4.55 14.40
N TRP A 632 30.39 -5.55 14.87
CA TRP A 632 29.02 -5.79 14.46
C TRP A 632 28.06 -5.38 15.58
N PHE A 633 27.31 -4.30 15.36
CA PHE A 633 26.37 -3.75 16.31
C PHE A 633 25.04 -4.45 16.14
N THR A 634 24.74 -5.38 17.03
CA THR A 634 23.56 -6.24 16.95
C THR A 634 23.24 -6.86 18.31
N ILE A 635 22.07 -7.48 18.47
CA ILE A 635 21.71 -8.21 19.68
C ILE A 635 22.33 -9.60 19.60
N ARG A 636 23.34 -9.88 20.42
CA ARG A 636 24.16 -11.11 20.36
C ARG A 636 23.33 -12.39 20.28
N ASP A 637 22.36 -12.55 21.18
CA ASP A 637 21.57 -13.79 21.29
C ASP A 637 20.61 -13.99 20.12
N GLU A 638 20.17 -12.91 19.48
CA GLU A 638 19.36 -12.97 18.25
C GLU A 638 20.26 -13.28 17.04
N ALA A 639 21.38 -12.57 16.92
CA ALA A 639 22.28 -12.63 15.78
C ALA A 639 23.09 -13.94 15.68
N LEU A 640 23.44 -14.56 16.82
CA LEU A 640 24.22 -15.80 16.86
C LEU A 640 23.36 -17.04 17.12
N LYS A 641 22.02 -16.90 17.05
CA LYS A 641 21.12 -18.04 17.15
C LYS A 641 21.34 -19.00 15.99
N THR A 642 21.67 -20.25 16.31
CA THR A 642 21.92 -21.27 15.30
C THR A 642 20.68 -22.10 14.98
N THR A 643 20.63 -22.64 13.77
CA THR A 643 19.75 -23.74 13.39
C THR A 643 20.60 -24.90 12.89
N THR A 644 20.26 -26.11 13.34
CA THR A 644 20.93 -27.33 12.88
C THR A 644 20.38 -27.76 11.53
N LEU A 645 21.29 -27.95 10.58
CA LEU A 645 21.04 -28.54 9.27
C LEU A 645 21.72 -29.91 9.19
N GLU A 646 21.08 -30.89 8.54
CA GLU A 646 21.58 -32.28 8.51
C GLU A 646 21.39 -32.98 7.16
N ARG A 647 22.37 -33.76 6.70
CA ARG A 647 22.26 -34.62 5.51
C ARG A 647 22.89 -35.98 5.82
N GLY A 648 22.07 -37.03 5.93
CA GLY A 648 22.54 -38.31 6.43
C GLY A 648 23.12 -38.15 7.83
N ASP A 649 24.36 -38.61 8.03
CA ASP A 649 25.09 -38.47 9.30
C ASP A 649 25.75 -37.08 9.47
N ASP A 650 25.79 -36.26 8.42
CA ASP A 650 26.42 -34.94 8.48
C ASP A 650 25.49 -33.92 9.11
N LYS A 651 26.02 -33.16 10.09
CA LYS A 651 25.29 -32.11 10.80
C LYS A 651 26.12 -30.84 10.90
N VAL A 652 25.48 -29.69 10.74
CA VAL A 652 26.10 -28.37 10.89
C VAL A 652 25.14 -27.39 11.57
N ASN A 653 25.65 -26.61 12.52
CA ASN A 653 24.89 -25.53 13.15
C ASN A 653 25.25 -24.21 12.46
N VAL A 654 24.30 -23.66 11.70
CA VAL A 654 24.49 -22.41 10.95
C VAL A 654 23.75 -21.28 11.64
N VAL A 655 24.30 -20.06 11.57
CA VAL A 655 23.54 -18.87 11.94
C VAL A 655 22.45 -18.65 10.90
N ALA A 656 21.24 -19.10 11.19
CA ALA A 656 20.16 -19.14 10.21
C ALA A 656 19.44 -17.79 10.04
N SER A 657 19.50 -16.93 11.07
CA SER A 657 18.67 -15.73 11.13
C SER A 657 19.36 -14.45 10.67
N GLU A 658 20.69 -14.32 10.83
CA GLU A 658 21.42 -13.10 10.48
C GLU A 658 22.85 -13.43 9.98
N PRO A 659 23.14 -13.38 8.67
CA PRO A 659 24.50 -13.57 8.17
C PRO A 659 25.43 -12.49 8.72
N LEU A 660 26.74 -12.77 8.66
CA LEU A 660 27.75 -11.92 9.27
C LEU A 660 27.66 -10.48 8.74
N GLY A 661 27.53 -9.53 9.66
CA GLY A 661 27.45 -8.09 9.36
C GLY A 661 26.11 -7.65 8.76
N LEU A 662 25.03 -8.43 8.93
CA LEU A 662 23.69 -7.98 8.58
C LEU A 662 23.30 -6.74 9.41
N ALA A 663 22.73 -5.76 8.74
CA ALA A 663 22.08 -4.61 9.34
C ALA A 663 20.73 -4.35 8.66
N TYR A 664 19.65 -4.26 9.44
CA TYR A 664 18.36 -3.79 8.95
C TYR A 664 18.39 -2.29 8.60
N VAL A 665 17.92 -1.96 7.39
CA VAL A 665 17.72 -0.59 6.88
C VAL A 665 16.27 -0.14 7.11
N LYS A 666 15.33 -1.08 7.00
CA LYS A 666 13.92 -0.86 7.31
C LYS A 666 13.30 -2.14 7.84
N TRP A 667 12.44 -2.03 8.85
CA TRP A 667 11.67 -3.17 9.34
C TRP A 667 10.33 -2.69 9.88
N LEU A 668 9.34 -2.66 8.99
CA LEU A 668 7.95 -2.39 9.31
C LEU A 668 7.14 -3.69 9.20
N GLN A 669 6.30 -3.96 10.17
CA GLN A 669 5.58 -5.23 10.24
C GLN A 669 4.28 -5.08 11.03
N SER A 670 3.20 -5.69 10.56
CA SER A 670 1.97 -5.86 11.32
C SER A 670 2.19 -6.87 12.46
N GLU A 671 1.73 -6.52 13.67
CA GLU A 671 1.80 -7.40 14.84
C GLU A 671 0.42 -7.70 15.44
N ASN A 672 0.29 -8.90 15.97
CA ASN A 672 -0.81 -9.27 16.85
C ASN A 672 -0.65 -8.60 18.22
N SER A 673 -1.71 -8.63 19.03
CA SER A 673 -1.71 -8.05 20.39
C SER A 673 -0.68 -8.66 21.34
N ASP A 674 -0.17 -9.86 21.04
CA ASP A 674 0.88 -10.55 21.80
C ASP A 674 2.31 -10.25 21.29
N GLY A 675 2.45 -9.38 20.28
CA GLY A 675 3.72 -9.01 19.66
C GLY A 675 4.23 -9.99 18.61
N THR A 676 3.45 -11.01 18.22
CA THR A 676 3.81 -11.93 17.14
C THR A 676 3.53 -11.34 15.75
N GLU A 677 4.27 -11.80 14.73
CA GLU A 677 4.04 -11.42 13.33
C GLU A 677 2.63 -11.77 12.88
N ARG A 678 1.87 -10.78 12.38
CA ARG A 678 0.55 -11.04 11.81
C ARG A 678 0.67 -11.32 10.33
N THR A 679 0.56 -12.58 9.94
CA THR A 679 0.71 -13.03 8.54
C THR A 679 -0.59 -13.11 7.74
N GLY A 680 -1.75 -12.98 8.39
CA GLY A 680 -3.07 -13.05 7.76
C GLY A 680 -3.94 -11.83 8.03
N ASP A 681 -5.04 -11.74 7.30
CA ASP A 681 -6.02 -10.65 7.43
C ASP A 681 -6.65 -10.63 8.82
N ARG A 682 -6.76 -9.43 9.39
CA ARG A 682 -7.56 -9.20 10.60
C ARG A 682 -8.94 -8.72 10.18
N ARG A 683 -9.97 -9.50 10.49
CA ARG A 683 -11.37 -9.15 10.19
C ARG A 683 -12.05 -8.67 11.46
N ILE A 684 -12.54 -7.45 11.43
CA ILE A 684 -13.19 -6.78 12.57
C ILE A 684 -14.68 -6.73 12.26
N ARG A 685 -15.49 -7.47 13.02
CA ARG A 685 -16.95 -7.44 12.90
C ARG A 685 -17.54 -6.56 13.98
N ILE A 686 -18.35 -5.62 13.56
CA ILE A 686 -19.12 -4.74 14.45
C ILE A 686 -20.56 -5.22 14.41
N LYS A 687 -21.17 -5.42 15.58
CA LYS A 687 -22.58 -5.83 15.71
C LYS A 687 -23.42 -4.67 16.19
N PHE A 688 -24.58 -4.50 15.57
CA PHE A 688 -25.57 -3.49 15.90
C PHE A 688 -26.90 -4.16 16.20
N LYS A 689 -27.70 -3.52 17.05
CA LYS A 689 -29.06 -3.93 17.39
C LYS A 689 -30.00 -2.75 17.41
N GLN A 690 -31.28 -3.00 17.18
CA GLN A 690 -32.34 -2.03 17.49
C GLN A 690 -32.71 -2.10 18.97
N ASN A 691 -33.00 -0.94 19.56
CA ASN A 691 -33.26 -0.79 20.99
C ASN A 691 -34.73 -1.11 21.35
N VAL A 692 -35.23 -2.25 20.87
CA VAL A 692 -36.58 -2.76 21.13
C VAL A 692 -36.53 -4.29 21.31
N ALA A 693 -37.40 -4.85 22.15
CA ALA A 693 -37.33 -6.26 22.58
C ALA A 693 -37.38 -7.31 21.45
N GLN A 694 -37.98 -6.95 20.30
CA GLN A 694 -38.08 -7.80 19.10
C GLN A 694 -37.31 -7.20 17.91
N GLY A 695 -36.34 -6.32 18.18
CA GLY A 695 -35.57 -5.57 17.18
C GLY A 695 -34.63 -6.47 16.37
N GLN A 696 -34.22 -5.99 15.21
CA GLN A 696 -33.25 -6.69 14.36
C GLN A 696 -31.81 -6.45 14.83
N ASN A 697 -30.93 -7.38 14.45
CA ASN A 697 -29.48 -7.24 14.57
C ASN A 697 -28.86 -7.17 13.17
N ALA A 698 -27.79 -6.39 13.01
CA ALA A 698 -27.02 -6.30 11.78
C ALA A 698 -25.53 -6.21 12.11
N THR A 699 -24.68 -6.51 11.13
CA THR A 699 -23.23 -6.45 11.32
C THR A 699 -22.56 -5.76 10.15
N VAL A 700 -21.37 -5.19 10.37
CA VAL A 700 -20.44 -4.84 9.30
C VAL A 700 -19.09 -5.50 9.57
N VAL A 701 -18.33 -5.81 8.51
CA VAL A 701 -16.97 -6.33 8.63
C VAL A 701 -16.01 -5.38 7.94
N ILE A 702 -14.93 -5.02 8.64
CA ILE A 702 -13.77 -4.33 8.06
C ILE A 702 -12.61 -5.32 8.04
N ILE A 703 -11.93 -5.43 6.91
CA ILE A 703 -10.78 -6.29 6.71
C ILE A 703 -9.54 -5.41 6.72
N GLN A 704 -8.56 -5.78 7.53
CA GLN A 704 -7.26 -5.13 7.55
C GLN A 704 -6.19 -6.11 7.11
N GLU A 705 -5.60 -5.86 5.96
CA GLU A 705 -4.53 -6.69 5.42
C GLU A 705 -3.26 -6.54 6.27
N PRO A 706 -2.42 -7.58 6.37
CA PRO A 706 -1.14 -7.48 7.04
C PRO A 706 -0.13 -6.76 6.17
N PHE A 707 0.71 -5.93 6.78
CA PHE A 707 1.80 -5.25 6.10
C PHE A 707 3.16 -5.75 6.58
N HIS A 708 4.06 -6.03 5.64
CA HIS A 708 5.42 -6.45 5.94
C HIS A 708 6.40 -5.83 4.96
N ARG A 709 7.39 -5.09 5.48
CA ARG A 709 8.54 -4.65 4.70
C ARG A 709 9.79 -4.71 5.54
N LYS A 710 10.74 -5.54 5.10
CA LYS A 710 12.09 -5.59 5.67
C LYS A 710 13.11 -5.36 4.58
N GLU A 711 14.03 -4.44 4.83
CA GLU A 711 15.15 -4.10 3.96
C GLU A 711 16.42 -4.26 4.79
N ILE A 712 17.44 -4.90 4.21
CA ILE A 712 18.68 -5.24 4.90
C ILE A 712 19.88 -4.80 4.05
N ASN A 713 20.95 -4.47 4.75
CA ASN A 713 22.30 -4.30 4.24
C ASN A 713 23.16 -5.43 4.84
N THR A 714 24.18 -5.88 4.12
CA THR A 714 25.14 -6.85 4.64
C THR A 714 26.55 -6.43 4.26
N THR A 715 27.52 -6.84 5.05
CA THR A 715 28.93 -6.77 4.64
C THR A 715 29.26 -7.91 3.68
N SER A 716 30.15 -7.64 2.73
CA SER A 716 30.77 -8.64 1.85
C SER A 716 32.24 -8.79 2.20
N TYR A 717 32.85 -9.91 1.81
CA TYR A 717 34.24 -10.23 2.07
C TYR A 717 34.85 -10.73 0.77
N GLN A 718 36.07 -10.29 0.47
CA GLN A 718 36.89 -10.95 -0.54
C GLN A 718 37.54 -12.19 0.07
N PHE A 719 37.71 -13.24 -0.73
CA PHE A 719 38.17 -14.54 -0.23
C PHE A 719 39.48 -14.41 0.55
N GLY A 720 39.54 -15.00 1.75
CA GLY A 720 40.74 -14.99 2.59
C GLY A 720 40.99 -13.72 3.39
N ARG A 721 40.26 -12.63 3.16
CA ARG A 721 40.34 -11.41 3.97
C ARG A 721 39.47 -11.50 5.22
N LYS A 722 39.94 -10.90 6.32
CA LYS A 722 39.17 -10.74 7.57
C LYS A 722 38.28 -9.49 7.58
N ASP A 723 38.53 -8.56 6.66
CA ASP A 723 37.96 -7.22 6.69
C ASP A 723 36.64 -7.15 5.90
N PRO A 724 35.54 -6.71 6.51
CA PRO A 724 34.28 -6.53 5.80
C PRO A 724 34.32 -5.31 4.89
N MET A 725 33.68 -5.45 3.73
CA MET A 725 33.37 -4.38 2.80
C MET A 725 31.88 -4.03 2.87
N PRO A 726 31.52 -2.75 3.02
CA PRO A 726 30.12 -2.32 2.97
C PRO A 726 29.57 -2.51 1.54
N SER A 727 28.27 -2.81 1.46
CA SER A 727 27.56 -2.92 0.17
C SER A 727 27.10 -1.55 -0.37
N ILE A 728 27.35 -0.48 0.38
CA ILE A 728 27.05 0.90 0.01
C ILE A 728 28.32 1.75 0.16
N GLN A 729 28.37 2.88 -0.53
CA GLN A 729 29.47 3.82 -0.35
C GLN A 729 29.37 4.50 1.02
N VAL A 730 30.46 4.48 1.78
CA VAL A 730 30.63 5.12 3.09
C VAL A 730 32.01 5.76 3.18
N ASP A 731 32.19 6.70 4.09
CA ASP A 731 33.48 7.35 4.30
C ASP A 731 34.57 6.34 4.69
N GLY A 732 35.71 6.44 4.00
CA GLY A 732 36.86 5.56 4.20
C GLY A 732 36.75 4.16 3.56
N PHE A 733 35.68 3.91 2.80
CA PHE A 733 35.59 2.77 1.89
C PHE A 733 35.93 3.16 0.44
N ASP A 734 36.88 2.44 -0.16
CA ASP A 734 37.36 2.67 -1.52
C ASP A 734 37.22 1.42 -2.38
N ILE A 735 37.09 1.62 -3.70
CA ILE A 735 37.14 0.58 -4.72
C ILE A 735 38.32 0.91 -5.65
N ARG A 736 39.26 -0.02 -5.81
CA ARG A 736 40.48 0.20 -6.60
C ARG A 736 40.81 -1.02 -7.45
N PRO A 737 41.46 -0.85 -8.61
CA PRO A 737 42.01 -1.99 -9.33
C PRO A 737 43.15 -2.61 -8.51
N ALA A 738 43.19 -3.93 -8.45
CA ALA A 738 44.37 -4.67 -8.05
C ALA A 738 45.48 -4.49 -9.10
N GLY A 739 46.74 -4.57 -8.67
CA GLY A 739 47.88 -4.69 -9.57
C GLY A 739 47.71 -5.86 -10.56
N THR A 740 48.42 -5.82 -11.69
CA THR A 740 48.31 -6.86 -12.74
C THR A 740 48.53 -8.28 -12.22
N GLU A 741 49.48 -8.45 -11.30
CA GLU A 741 49.75 -9.73 -10.64
C GLU A 741 48.83 -9.99 -9.43
N GLY A 742 48.08 -9.00 -8.96
CA GLY A 742 47.36 -9.01 -7.68
C GLY A 742 48.11 -8.25 -6.58
N GLU A 743 47.50 -8.18 -5.39
CA GLU A 743 48.06 -7.53 -4.20
C GLU A 743 48.76 -8.54 -3.29
N ARG A 744 49.71 -8.10 -2.45
CA ARG A 744 50.27 -8.99 -1.42
C ARG A 744 49.40 -8.95 -0.16
N ILE A 745 49.48 -9.99 0.67
CA ILE A 745 48.72 -10.04 1.94
C ILE A 745 48.93 -8.78 2.80
N GLN A 746 50.17 -8.28 2.89
CA GLN A 746 50.47 -7.06 3.61
C GLN A 746 49.77 -5.83 3.04
N ASP A 747 49.66 -5.72 1.71
CA ASP A 747 49.02 -4.58 1.05
C ASP A 747 47.50 -4.58 1.35
N LEU A 748 46.92 -5.78 1.44
CA LEU A 748 45.53 -5.99 1.85
C LEU A 748 45.30 -5.64 3.33
N ILE A 749 46.20 -6.04 4.23
CA ILE A 749 46.15 -5.70 5.67
C ILE A 749 46.27 -4.19 5.89
N GLN A 750 47.16 -3.53 5.14
CA GLN A 750 47.36 -2.08 5.22
C GLN A 750 46.16 -1.28 4.71
N ASN A 751 45.32 -1.89 3.87
CA ASN A 751 44.16 -1.26 3.22
C ASN A 751 42.87 -2.04 3.51
N PRO A 752 42.40 -2.07 4.77
CA PRO A 752 41.22 -2.84 5.16
C PRO A 752 39.91 -2.29 4.60
N GLY A 753 39.86 -0.98 4.31
CA GLY A 753 38.71 -0.28 3.72
C GLY A 753 38.69 -0.29 2.19
N THR A 754 39.57 -1.03 1.53
CA THR A 754 39.64 -1.06 0.06
C THR A 754 39.17 -2.39 -0.48
N PHE A 755 38.22 -2.34 -1.42
CA PHE A 755 37.88 -3.46 -2.28
C PHE A 755 38.74 -3.42 -3.55
N TYR A 756 39.46 -4.50 -3.82
CA TYR A 756 40.35 -4.59 -4.99
C TYR A 756 39.70 -5.39 -6.13
N TYR A 757 39.38 -4.77 -7.26
CA TYR A 757 38.84 -5.46 -8.44
C TYR A 757 39.93 -5.77 -9.48
N GLY A 758 39.74 -6.74 -10.36
CA GLY A 758 40.73 -7.11 -11.39
C GLY A 758 40.70 -8.59 -11.77
N GLN A 759 41.78 -9.12 -12.33
CA GLN A 759 41.87 -10.55 -12.66
C GLN A 759 42.35 -11.40 -11.47
N HIS A 760 43.21 -10.84 -10.64
CA HIS A 760 43.83 -11.50 -9.50
C HIS A 760 43.66 -10.65 -8.25
N LEU A 761 43.32 -11.28 -7.11
CA LEU A 761 43.34 -10.61 -5.82
C LEU A 761 44.74 -10.67 -5.19
N TYR A 762 45.40 -11.83 -5.29
CA TYR A 762 46.64 -12.13 -4.60
C TYR A 762 47.78 -12.38 -5.58
N SER A 763 48.88 -11.64 -5.41
CA SER A 763 50.13 -11.84 -6.18
C SER A 763 50.78 -13.19 -5.92
N GLU A 764 50.65 -13.70 -4.71
CA GLU A 764 51.28 -14.93 -4.29
C GLU A 764 50.60 -16.19 -4.85
N PHE A 765 49.37 -16.06 -5.36
CA PHE A 765 48.66 -17.17 -6.03
C PHE A 765 49.33 -17.53 -7.35
N ASN A 766 49.84 -16.52 -8.08
CA ASN A 766 50.55 -16.72 -9.34
C ASN A 766 51.89 -17.45 -9.11
N ASN A 767 52.42 -17.42 -7.89
CA ASN A 767 53.69 -18.08 -7.50
C ASN A 767 53.50 -19.48 -6.90
N GLY A 768 52.26 -19.96 -6.75
CA GLY A 768 51.94 -21.34 -6.40
C GLY A 768 51.98 -21.73 -4.91
N GLU A 769 51.90 -20.77 -3.99
CA GLU A 769 51.76 -21.06 -2.56
C GLU A 769 50.33 -21.57 -2.21
N PRO A 770 50.17 -22.57 -1.31
CA PRO A 770 48.86 -22.99 -0.80
C PRO A 770 48.32 -21.98 0.24
N TYR A 771 47.02 -21.65 0.15
CA TYR A 771 46.39 -20.61 0.98
C TYR A 771 45.25 -21.14 1.83
N TRP A 772 45.51 -21.26 3.12
CA TRP A 772 44.58 -21.70 4.16
C TRP A 772 44.15 -20.52 5.02
N LEU A 773 43.70 -19.45 4.36
CA LEU A 773 43.57 -18.15 5.02
C LEU A 773 42.48 -18.13 6.10
N TRP A 774 41.31 -18.74 5.87
CA TRP A 774 40.21 -18.78 6.85
C TRP A 774 40.16 -20.07 7.68
N ALA A 775 40.69 -21.16 7.17
CA ALA A 775 40.65 -22.44 7.86
C ALA A 775 41.89 -23.27 7.55
N THR A 776 42.32 -24.07 8.51
CA THR A 776 43.43 -25.02 8.42
C THR A 776 42.99 -26.39 8.95
N TYR A 777 43.76 -27.44 8.63
CA TYR A 777 43.55 -28.76 9.25
C TYR A 777 43.88 -28.73 10.75
N LYS A 778 43.17 -29.54 11.52
CA LYS A 778 43.47 -29.76 12.95
C LYS A 778 44.80 -30.46 13.15
N ASP A 779 45.14 -31.36 12.23
CA ASP A 779 46.42 -32.05 12.14
C ASP A 779 46.86 -32.05 10.67
N LEU A 780 48.05 -31.54 10.41
CA LEU A 780 48.64 -31.46 9.06
C LEU A 780 48.98 -32.84 8.49
N HIS A 781 49.04 -33.87 9.32
CA HIS A 781 49.20 -35.26 8.87
C HIS A 781 47.87 -35.92 8.47
N ASN A 782 46.72 -35.32 8.84
CA ASN A 782 45.39 -35.79 8.48
C ASN A 782 44.66 -34.79 7.57
N ILE A 783 45.26 -34.54 6.40
CA ILE A 783 44.76 -33.59 5.37
C ILE A 783 43.44 -34.02 4.71
N ASN A 784 42.90 -35.19 5.04
CA ASN A 784 41.69 -35.73 4.43
C ASN A 784 40.40 -35.30 5.18
N ASP A 785 40.53 -34.70 6.36
CA ASP A 785 39.37 -34.24 7.15
C ASP A 785 38.97 -32.80 6.79
N GLU A 786 38.25 -32.66 5.67
CA GLU A 786 37.74 -31.37 5.19
C GLU A 786 36.54 -30.83 6.00
N LYS A 787 36.01 -31.61 6.97
CA LYS A 787 34.87 -31.23 7.82
C LYS A 787 35.32 -30.60 9.13
N ASN A 788 36.31 -31.19 9.80
CA ASN A 788 36.79 -30.72 11.11
C ASN A 788 37.91 -29.67 11.00
N THR A 789 37.70 -28.65 10.18
CA THR A 789 38.67 -27.56 10.03
C THR A 789 38.73 -26.68 11.27
N VAL A 790 39.91 -26.11 11.50
CA VAL A 790 40.22 -25.15 12.57
C VAL A 790 40.27 -23.75 11.97
N LYS A 791 39.60 -22.81 12.65
CA LYS A 791 39.60 -21.39 12.35
C LYS A 791 40.99 -20.77 12.52
N THR A 792 41.45 -20.00 11.54
CA THR A 792 42.77 -19.32 11.53
C THR A 792 42.67 -17.86 11.98
N ILE A 793 43.80 -17.15 11.94
CA ILE A 793 43.85 -15.71 12.24
C ILE A 793 43.18 -14.79 11.21
N TYR A 794 42.89 -15.21 9.97
CA TYR A 794 42.16 -14.34 9.02
C TYR A 794 40.68 -14.65 8.90
N ASP A 795 40.17 -15.67 9.59
CA ASP A 795 38.74 -15.97 9.57
C ASP A 795 37.92 -14.77 10.12
N PRO A 796 36.93 -14.27 9.37
CA PRO A 796 36.19 -13.06 9.72
C PRO A 796 35.14 -13.28 10.83
N CYS A 797 34.81 -14.52 11.19
CA CYS A 797 33.70 -14.79 12.11
C CYS A 797 34.02 -14.36 13.56
N PRO A 798 32.99 -14.16 14.39
CA PRO A 798 33.17 -13.92 15.83
C PRO A 798 33.67 -15.17 16.58
N ALA A 799 34.08 -15.00 17.84
CA ALA A 799 34.51 -16.11 18.69
C ALA A 799 33.42 -17.18 18.84
N GLY A 800 33.78 -18.46 18.67
CA GLY A 800 32.85 -19.61 18.72
C GLY A 800 32.20 -19.94 17.38
N PHE A 801 32.54 -19.19 16.32
CA PHE A 801 32.05 -19.39 14.97
C PHE A 801 33.20 -19.33 13.96
N LYS A 802 33.08 -20.07 12.86
CA LYS A 802 34.05 -20.12 11.75
C LYS A 802 33.34 -20.03 10.40
N VAL A 803 34.08 -19.70 9.36
CA VAL A 803 33.56 -19.79 7.98
C VAL A 803 33.25 -21.26 7.67
N MET A 804 32.09 -21.51 7.09
CA MET A 804 31.60 -22.86 6.81
C MET A 804 32.60 -23.66 5.96
N PRO A 805 33.04 -24.84 6.39
CA PRO A 805 33.86 -25.72 5.55
C PRO A 805 33.15 -26.12 4.25
N LYS A 806 33.88 -26.16 3.14
CA LYS A 806 33.38 -26.61 1.82
C LYS A 806 32.64 -27.94 1.89
N ALA A 807 33.10 -28.87 2.73
CA ALA A 807 32.51 -30.19 2.90
C ALA A 807 31.03 -30.18 3.34
N TYR A 808 30.52 -29.07 3.89
CA TYR A 808 29.11 -28.91 4.28
C TYR A 808 28.21 -28.32 3.20
N ILE A 809 28.75 -27.81 2.08
CA ILE A 809 27.94 -27.31 0.95
C ILE A 809 26.86 -28.31 0.51
N PRO A 810 27.14 -29.64 0.41
CA PRO A 810 26.14 -30.61 0.00
C PRO A 810 24.87 -30.63 0.87
N ILE A 811 24.91 -30.17 2.14
CA ILE A 811 23.73 -30.06 3.01
C ILE A 811 22.70 -29.07 2.46
N PHE A 812 23.14 -28.06 1.70
CA PHE A 812 22.30 -27.00 1.15
C PHE A 812 21.80 -27.32 -0.26
N THR A 813 22.13 -28.48 -0.83
CA THR A 813 21.75 -28.87 -2.19
C THR A 813 20.43 -29.65 -2.22
N ASN A 814 19.64 -29.51 -3.30
CA ASN A 814 18.36 -30.20 -3.46
C ASN A 814 18.57 -31.71 -3.69
N GLU A 815 18.04 -32.55 -2.80
CA GLU A 815 17.80 -33.99 -3.03
C GLU A 815 16.32 -34.25 -3.36
N LYS A 816 15.99 -35.48 -3.77
CA LYS A 816 14.60 -35.97 -3.83
C LYS A 816 13.95 -35.87 -2.44
N GLY A 817 13.23 -34.78 -2.17
CA GLY A 817 12.52 -34.53 -0.90
C GLY A 817 12.79 -33.16 -0.25
N ASN A 818 13.85 -32.46 -0.66
CA ASN A 818 14.14 -31.10 -0.20
C ASN A 818 13.60 -30.09 -1.20
N SER A 819 12.92 -29.05 -0.70
CA SER A 819 12.39 -27.97 -1.54
C SER A 819 12.72 -26.60 -0.94
N TYR A 820 12.93 -25.63 -1.81
CA TYR A 820 13.03 -24.23 -1.43
C TYR A 820 11.73 -23.52 -1.80
N THR A 821 11.15 -22.81 -0.85
CA THR A 821 9.98 -21.95 -1.09
C THR A 821 10.32 -20.50 -0.77
N LYS A 822 9.53 -19.58 -1.34
CA LYS A 822 9.69 -18.15 -1.06
C LYS A 822 9.60 -17.95 0.46
N GLY A 823 10.62 -17.33 1.04
CA GLY A 823 10.63 -16.95 2.43
C GLY A 823 9.71 -15.75 2.68
N ASN A 824 9.55 -15.37 3.94
CA ASN A 824 8.75 -14.19 4.31
C ASN A 824 9.34 -12.89 3.75
N TRP A 825 10.60 -12.89 3.27
CA TRP A 825 11.31 -11.71 2.72
C TRP A 825 11.77 -11.99 1.30
N ASP A 826 11.85 -10.97 0.45
CA ASP A 826 12.38 -11.12 -0.91
C ASP A 826 13.84 -11.61 -0.92
N ALA A 827 14.59 -11.29 0.14
CA ALA A 827 15.95 -11.73 0.38
C ALA A 827 16.07 -13.00 1.24
N GLY A 828 15.00 -13.71 1.60
CA GLY A 828 15.09 -14.97 2.37
C GLY A 828 14.32 -16.12 1.74
N ARG A 829 14.72 -17.37 1.99
CA ARG A 829 13.99 -18.57 1.56
C ARG A 829 13.81 -19.55 2.69
N TRP A 830 12.69 -20.27 2.65
CA TRP A 830 12.51 -21.45 3.46
C TRP A 830 13.12 -22.64 2.73
N MET A 831 14.06 -23.32 3.38
CA MET A 831 14.55 -24.62 2.98
C MET A 831 13.80 -25.69 3.76
N ARG A 832 13.10 -26.58 3.07
CA ARG A 832 12.48 -27.75 3.67
C ARG A 832 13.45 -28.93 3.60
N GLN A 833 13.79 -29.47 4.75
CA GLN A 833 14.62 -30.67 4.90
C GLN A 833 13.83 -31.72 5.71
N GLY A 834 13.30 -32.73 5.03
CA GLY A 834 12.33 -33.65 5.62
C GLY A 834 11.05 -32.92 6.09
N GLN A 835 10.78 -32.91 7.41
CA GLN A 835 9.64 -32.20 8.02
C GLN A 835 10.04 -30.85 8.67
N LYS A 836 11.33 -30.46 8.62
CA LYS A 836 11.81 -29.20 9.20
C LYS A 836 11.86 -28.12 8.14
N ASN A 837 11.37 -26.92 8.47
CA ASN A 837 11.56 -25.71 7.67
C ASN A 837 12.64 -24.86 8.32
N VAL A 838 13.68 -24.51 7.56
CA VAL A 838 14.77 -23.64 7.99
C VAL A 838 14.78 -22.38 7.15
N TYR A 839 14.76 -21.23 7.81
CA TYR A 839 14.85 -19.94 7.14
C TYR A 839 16.31 -19.63 6.85
N LEU A 840 16.63 -19.30 5.59
CA LEU A 840 17.94 -18.85 5.18
C LEU A 840 17.81 -17.47 4.56
N LEU A 841 18.56 -16.51 5.11
CA LEU A 841 18.74 -15.22 4.47
C LEU A 841 19.76 -15.29 3.35
N PHE A 842 19.51 -14.53 2.31
CA PHE A 842 20.42 -14.28 1.22
C PHE A 842 21.09 -12.94 1.47
N ALA A 843 22.43 -12.95 1.42
CA ALA A 843 23.19 -11.72 1.42
C ALA A 843 22.70 -10.87 0.22
N PRO A 844 22.17 -9.65 0.42
CA PRO A 844 21.44 -8.96 -0.64
C PRO A 844 22.31 -8.40 -1.76
N ALA A 845 23.60 -8.72 -1.87
CA ALA A 845 24.49 -8.19 -2.90
C ALA A 845 25.81 -8.96 -2.92
N SER A 846 26.25 -9.44 -4.10
CA SER A 846 27.66 -9.75 -4.32
C SER A 846 28.33 -8.55 -4.99
N ARG A 847 29.60 -8.30 -4.68
CA ARG A 847 30.39 -7.33 -5.43
C ARG A 847 31.16 -8.07 -6.52
N ASP A 848 31.00 -7.65 -7.76
CA ASP A 848 31.69 -8.25 -8.90
C ASP A 848 33.21 -8.04 -8.79
N GLY A 849 33.96 -9.11 -8.99
CA GLY A 849 35.42 -9.09 -8.86
C GLY A 849 36.13 -8.33 -9.98
N LEU A 850 35.51 -8.14 -11.15
CA LEU A 850 36.15 -7.45 -12.29
C LEU A 850 35.90 -5.94 -12.30
N THR A 851 34.78 -5.50 -11.74
CA THR A 851 34.33 -4.10 -11.79
C THR A 851 34.24 -3.46 -10.41
N GLY A 852 34.15 -4.26 -9.35
CA GLY A 852 33.85 -3.77 -8.02
C GLY A 852 32.42 -3.27 -7.86
N ASN A 853 31.53 -3.47 -8.82
CA ASN A 853 30.13 -3.04 -8.69
C ASN A 853 29.31 -4.04 -7.86
N VAL A 854 28.27 -3.54 -7.19
CA VAL A 854 27.28 -4.40 -6.54
C VAL A 854 26.35 -4.99 -7.58
N GLU A 855 26.29 -6.32 -7.65
CA GLU A 855 25.48 -7.08 -8.60
C GLU A 855 24.46 -7.98 -7.90
N ASP A 856 23.43 -8.36 -8.66
CA ASP A 856 22.40 -9.33 -8.27
C ASP A 856 21.68 -9.03 -6.95
N ALA A 857 21.66 -7.75 -6.56
CA ALA A 857 21.03 -7.33 -5.34
C ALA A 857 19.53 -7.64 -5.33
N GLY A 858 19.07 -8.35 -4.30
CA GLY A 858 17.70 -8.87 -4.21
C GLY A 858 17.34 -9.98 -5.21
N LYS A 859 18.29 -10.46 -6.04
CA LYS A 859 18.09 -11.53 -7.04
C LYS A 859 18.76 -12.85 -6.63
N ARG A 860 19.98 -12.78 -6.10
CA ARG A 860 20.78 -13.93 -5.65
C ARG A 860 21.51 -13.63 -4.34
N GLY A 861 21.80 -14.69 -3.59
CA GLY A 861 22.64 -14.63 -2.38
C GLY A 861 23.91 -15.42 -2.58
N TYR A 862 25.06 -14.83 -2.25
CA TYR A 862 26.38 -15.46 -2.39
C TYR A 862 27.07 -15.56 -1.04
N TYR A 863 27.51 -16.77 -0.70
CA TYR A 863 28.26 -17.04 0.53
C TYR A 863 29.54 -17.78 0.24
N TRP A 864 30.65 -17.37 0.85
CA TRP A 864 31.87 -18.13 0.78
C TRP A 864 31.84 -19.38 1.67
N ALA A 865 32.58 -20.41 1.25
CA ALA A 865 32.97 -21.52 2.09
C ALA A 865 34.49 -21.51 2.32
N ALA A 866 34.92 -21.94 3.49
CA ALA A 866 36.31 -22.12 3.85
C ALA A 866 36.89 -23.36 3.14
N ARG A 867 38.15 -23.25 2.72
CA ARG A 867 38.87 -24.30 2.00
C ARG A 867 40.31 -24.43 2.49
N VAL A 868 40.82 -25.66 2.41
CA VAL A 868 42.12 -26.11 2.93
C VAL A 868 43.01 -26.78 1.85
N ASN A 869 42.76 -26.60 0.55
CA ASN A 869 43.60 -27.15 -0.54
C ASN A 869 43.59 -26.29 -1.83
N ARG A 870 44.64 -26.44 -2.66
CA ARG A 870 44.94 -25.64 -3.87
C ARG A 870 44.21 -26.10 -5.15
N ASP A 871 43.94 -27.40 -5.30
CA ASP A 871 43.48 -27.96 -6.58
C ASP A 871 41.97 -27.78 -6.80
N GLY A 872 41.58 -26.84 -7.66
CA GLY A 872 40.28 -26.82 -8.34
C GLY A 872 39.13 -26.15 -7.57
N ASN A 873 38.92 -24.86 -7.83
CA ASN A 873 37.69 -24.06 -7.65
C ASN A 873 37.45 -23.42 -6.28
N LEU A 874 37.33 -22.10 -6.30
CA LEU A 874 36.63 -21.33 -5.27
C LEU A 874 35.30 -21.99 -4.94
N SER A 875 34.94 -22.10 -3.68
CA SER A 875 33.72 -22.82 -3.28
C SER A 875 32.88 -21.94 -2.37
N GLY A 876 31.59 -21.95 -2.64
CA GLY A 876 30.61 -21.16 -1.94
C GLY A 876 29.22 -21.60 -2.36
N ILE A 877 28.22 -20.98 -1.77
CA ILE A 877 26.82 -21.26 -2.04
C ILE A 877 26.22 -20.05 -2.75
N THR A 878 25.56 -20.31 -3.88
CA THR A 878 24.72 -19.33 -4.56
C THR A 878 23.26 -19.74 -4.42
N PHE A 879 22.40 -18.82 -3.97
CA PHE A 879 20.95 -19.02 -3.94
C PHE A 879 20.25 -18.06 -4.92
N SER A 880 19.12 -18.46 -5.55
CA SER A 880 18.42 -17.59 -6.54
C SER A 880 16.90 -17.50 -6.36
N LYS A 881 16.31 -16.42 -6.90
CA LYS A 881 14.85 -16.15 -6.91
C LYS A 881 14.02 -17.02 -7.86
N TYR A 882 14.61 -17.57 -8.92
CA TYR A 882 13.86 -18.12 -10.08
C TYR A 882 13.78 -19.65 -10.16
N SER A 883 14.26 -20.42 -9.17
CA SER A 883 14.32 -21.89 -9.31
C SER A 883 13.50 -22.65 -8.28
N PRO A 884 12.35 -23.21 -8.71
CA PRO A 884 11.94 -24.54 -8.31
C PRO A 884 11.61 -25.39 -9.56
N ALA A 885 12.44 -25.36 -10.61
CA ALA A 885 12.30 -26.31 -11.71
C ALA A 885 13.09 -27.59 -11.38
N ALA A 886 12.38 -28.71 -11.33
CA ALA A 886 12.86 -30.04 -10.96
C ALA A 886 13.79 -30.71 -12.02
N THR A 887 14.66 -29.94 -12.67
CA THR A 887 15.64 -30.46 -13.65
C THR A 887 17.06 -30.11 -13.20
N SER A 888 17.62 -31.01 -12.39
CA SER A 888 19.06 -31.30 -12.18
C SER A 888 20.09 -30.20 -11.87
N ASN A 889 19.78 -28.90 -11.83
CA ASN A 889 20.76 -27.87 -11.47
C ASN A 889 20.40 -27.19 -10.14
N ALA A 890 21.15 -27.52 -9.09
CA ALA A 890 20.89 -27.21 -7.69
C ALA A 890 20.69 -25.71 -7.37
N THR A 891 19.75 -25.39 -6.47
CA THR A 891 19.53 -24.06 -5.86
C THR A 891 20.68 -23.59 -4.95
N ALA A 892 21.62 -24.49 -4.63
CA ALA A 892 22.96 -24.19 -4.14
C ALA A 892 23.92 -24.84 -5.13
N THR A 893 24.49 -24.07 -6.05
CA THR A 893 25.58 -24.58 -6.90
C THR A 893 26.91 -24.26 -6.22
N VAL A 894 27.85 -25.21 -6.21
CA VAL A 894 29.24 -24.89 -5.90
C VAL A 894 29.66 -23.81 -6.90
N ILE A 895 30.12 -22.67 -6.41
CA ILE A 895 30.76 -21.66 -7.23
C ILE A 895 31.83 -22.37 -8.08
N GLY A 896 31.67 -22.42 -9.41
CA GLY A 896 32.55 -23.20 -10.30
C GLY A 896 33.90 -22.51 -10.58
N ASN A 897 34.78 -23.14 -11.39
CA ASN A 897 36.15 -22.72 -11.76
C ASN A 897 36.33 -21.27 -12.30
N LYS A 898 35.28 -20.46 -12.41
CA LYS A 898 35.27 -19.15 -13.08
C LYS A 898 34.86 -17.98 -12.21
N PHE A 899 34.59 -18.18 -10.93
CA PHE A 899 34.30 -17.06 -10.03
C PHE A 899 35.60 -16.50 -9.48
N PRO A 900 35.85 -15.19 -9.52
CA PRO A 900 37.17 -14.66 -9.20
C PRO A 900 37.34 -14.38 -7.69
N PHE A 901 38.56 -14.50 -7.17
CA PHE A 901 38.89 -14.38 -5.73
C PHE A 901 38.61 -13.01 -5.14
N ASN A 902 38.64 -11.99 -5.99
CA ASN A 902 38.32 -10.63 -5.66
C ASN A 902 36.82 -10.33 -5.64
N SER A 903 35.93 -11.28 -5.94
CA SER A 903 34.51 -11.07 -5.70
C SER A 903 34.22 -10.83 -4.21
N GLY A 904 33.24 -9.98 -3.92
CA GLY A 904 32.70 -9.79 -2.59
C GLY A 904 31.49 -10.70 -2.37
N CYS A 905 31.56 -11.61 -1.39
CA CYS A 905 30.42 -12.44 -0.98
C CYS A 905 30.17 -12.34 0.54
N GLY A 906 28.97 -12.69 0.97
CA GLY A 906 28.67 -12.79 2.40
C GLY A 906 29.38 -13.97 3.07
N ILE A 907 29.33 -14.00 4.40
CA ILE A 907 29.75 -15.14 5.21
C ILE A 907 28.53 -15.66 5.97
N LEU A 908 28.31 -16.97 5.88
CA LEU A 908 27.34 -17.70 6.70
C LEU A 908 28.12 -18.43 7.79
N PRO A 909 28.20 -17.90 9.02
CA PRO A 909 28.99 -18.51 10.08
C PRO A 909 28.39 -19.86 10.50
N VAL A 910 29.26 -20.81 10.80
CA VAL A 910 28.92 -22.06 11.47
C VAL A 910 29.55 -22.10 12.85
N GLN A 911 28.90 -22.78 13.78
CA GLN A 911 29.47 -23.00 15.11
C GLN A 911 30.76 -23.83 15.03
N GLU A 912 31.77 -23.44 15.81
CA GLU A 912 33.12 -24.04 15.80
C GLU A 912 33.18 -25.51 16.21
#